data_AF-K9W6I5-F1
#
_entry.id   AF-K9W6I5-F1
#
_cell.length_a   1.000
_cell.length_b   1.000
_cell.length_c   1.000
_cell.angle_alpha   90.00
_cell.angle_beta   90.00
_cell.angle_gamma   90.00
#
_symmetry.space_group_name_H-M   'P 1'
#
loop_
_entity.id
_entity.type
_entity.pdbx_description
1 polymer ?
#
loop_
_entity_poly.entity_id
_entity_poly.type
_entity_poly.pdbx_seq_one_letter_code
_entity_poly.pdbx_strand_id
1 'polypeptide(L)'
;MDRFRVEVIAKTPNPQQVIYSALHQDYTNAFVFDERDSWPSEQECGEIIVKRLLAGDRGHYGCLEHPQIIFNCGYFPHSVMQQARTHRVGVSFDVQCLAADTEITFVNCEGETNTKLKKTLGELYDLWTNGEKAIRQRLIEGRNGEPPGEYRRDCKKRIRKMNLRVLNEETNLFEVGHIKDVMCSGVQPIYRVTLEDGKTLKCTANHRLFTSEGWQTLGEAVGLITASDGKVLDMKKPCAVMCNGIPLKDTKFSKGNQPWNYRPDALYRDQVWLEEHLAKGLHADEMAELASCSIEAIKKWVYAYGLSLNKRPSGTKNPWNKGKGGYHLNLSEESRQKRLDNAKQYTKRGTESNFWKGGTSTDREIIGAWTRQTAPQVHQKFNYICQRCGVRGGDLHAHHLIPVFADESLAYEFDNLITVCKDCHAYIHHNNEEAKFAKSYQPILDLQNWHPKPKPFGNKLQAHPVEVKNVEYLGQQMTYDLEVEGDWHNFVANGMVVHNSFRYTGLHMIDIVEGKKDIEEAFYLRPVGYYSDRQGKKYYYSPEQREADLKWCLEAAKRYQLDIEAGMAEEHARGKLPFDYRQHFIVSFNLRSFLHFSDLRNKKNAQLEIQQLCELMWPHVKEWTPEVALWYENTRLGKAKLAP
;
A
#
# COMPACT_ATOMS: atom_id res chain seq x y z
N MET A 1 -18.26 36.78 -0.74
CA MET A 1 -18.49 35.31 -0.62
C MET A 1 -18.57 34.68 -2.02
N ASP A 2 -17.99 35.33 -3.01
CA ASP A 2 -18.56 35.30 -4.37
C ASP A 2 -18.05 34.10 -5.18
N ARG A 3 -17.06 33.40 -4.62
CA ARG A 3 -16.54 32.13 -5.13
C ARG A 3 -17.21 30.90 -4.50
N PHE A 4 -17.98 31.04 -3.41
CA PHE A 4 -18.65 29.89 -2.81
C PHE A 4 -19.62 29.27 -3.82
N ARG A 5 -19.51 27.96 -3.99
CA ARG A 5 -20.27 27.24 -5.01
C ARG A 5 -20.79 25.93 -4.46
N VAL A 6 -22.04 25.62 -4.78
CA VAL A 6 -22.66 24.34 -4.45
C VAL A 6 -23.37 23.83 -5.70
N GLU A 7 -23.02 22.61 -6.10
CA GLU A 7 -23.63 21.93 -7.24
C GLU A 7 -24.16 20.56 -6.79
N VAL A 8 -25.25 20.11 -7.41
CA VAL A 8 -25.76 18.74 -7.18
C VAL A 8 -25.00 17.76 -8.04
N ILE A 9 -24.44 16.73 -7.41
CA ILE A 9 -23.81 15.60 -8.10
C ILE A 9 -24.87 14.56 -8.46
N ALA A 10 -25.65 14.16 -7.47
CA ALA A 10 -26.68 13.12 -7.62
C ALA A 10 -27.78 13.31 -6.57
N LYS A 11 -29.00 12.94 -6.91
CA LYS A 11 -30.16 12.98 -6.01
C LYS A 11 -31.12 11.84 -6.35
N THR A 12 -31.83 11.29 -5.36
CA THR A 12 -32.85 10.26 -5.58
C THR A 12 -33.95 10.80 -6.52
N PRO A 13 -34.29 10.11 -7.62
CA PRO A 13 -35.41 10.52 -8.47
C PRO A 13 -36.74 10.27 -7.73
N ASN A 14 -37.71 11.16 -7.91
CA ASN A 14 -39.03 11.11 -7.24
C ASN A 14 -38.92 10.87 -5.72
N PRO A 15 -38.20 11.73 -4.98
CA PRO A 15 -37.92 11.52 -3.56
C PRO A 15 -39.19 11.42 -2.70
N GLN A 16 -40.28 12.08 -3.07
CA GLN A 16 -41.52 12.08 -2.32
C GLN A 16 -42.31 10.79 -2.55
N GLN A 17 -42.28 10.21 -3.74
CA GLN A 17 -42.76 8.82 -3.92
C GLN A 17 -41.96 7.83 -3.07
N VAL A 18 -40.64 8.01 -2.95
CA VAL A 18 -39.81 7.16 -2.08
C VAL A 18 -40.22 7.31 -0.60
N ILE A 19 -40.38 8.52 -0.10
CA ILE A 19 -40.84 8.77 1.28
C ILE A 19 -42.26 8.19 1.46
N TYR A 20 -43.15 8.39 0.50
CA TYR A 20 -44.51 7.85 0.54
C TYR A 20 -44.51 6.32 0.57
N SER A 21 -43.66 5.65 -0.20
CA SER A 21 -43.58 4.19 -0.21
C SER A 21 -43.16 3.62 1.15
N ALA A 22 -42.21 4.28 1.83
CA ALA A 22 -41.82 3.93 3.18
C ALA A 22 -42.98 4.14 4.17
N LEU A 23 -43.61 5.32 4.11
CA LEU A 23 -44.80 5.63 4.89
C LEU A 23 -45.91 4.60 4.67
N HIS A 24 -46.19 4.21 3.42
CA HIS A 24 -47.24 3.25 3.09
C HIS A 24 -46.91 1.86 3.64
N GLN A 25 -45.65 1.44 3.55
CA GLN A 25 -45.16 0.16 4.08
C GLN A 25 -45.34 0.06 5.60
N ASP A 26 -45.23 1.17 6.33
CA ASP A 26 -45.45 1.19 7.78
C ASP A 26 -46.91 0.91 8.18
N TYR A 27 -47.86 1.04 7.25
CA TYR A 27 -49.29 0.83 7.50
C TYR A 27 -49.91 -0.31 6.65
N THR A 28 -49.12 -1.03 5.87
CA THR A 28 -49.58 -2.18 5.08
C THR A 28 -48.67 -3.38 5.24
N ASN A 29 -49.28 -4.57 5.34
CA ASN A 29 -48.55 -5.84 5.31
C ASN A 29 -48.28 -6.33 3.87
N ALA A 30 -48.84 -5.64 2.87
CA ALA A 30 -48.58 -5.94 1.47
C ALA A 30 -47.15 -5.55 1.08
N PHE A 31 -46.61 -6.21 0.04
CA PHE A 31 -45.32 -5.84 -0.53
C PHE A 31 -45.51 -4.58 -1.39
N VAL A 32 -45.21 -3.40 -0.83
CA VAL A 32 -45.58 -2.09 -1.41
C VAL A 32 -45.06 -1.87 -2.84
N PHE A 33 -43.99 -2.56 -3.21
CA PHE A 33 -43.47 -2.52 -4.58
C PHE A 33 -44.46 -3.06 -5.62
N ASP A 34 -45.29 -4.05 -5.28
CA ASP A 34 -46.28 -4.62 -6.19
C ASP A 34 -47.39 -3.60 -6.54
N GLU A 35 -47.57 -2.58 -5.71
CA GLU A 35 -48.55 -1.50 -5.90
C GLU A 35 -47.93 -0.25 -6.58
N ARG A 36 -46.68 -0.31 -7.04
CA ARG A 36 -45.94 0.86 -7.53
C ARG A 36 -46.60 1.60 -8.68
N ASP A 37 -47.27 0.89 -9.57
CA ASP A 37 -47.99 1.48 -10.70
C ASP A 37 -49.25 2.26 -10.27
N SER A 38 -49.70 2.04 -9.04
CA SER A 38 -50.86 2.73 -8.43
C SER A 38 -50.46 3.84 -7.45
N TRP A 39 -49.16 4.11 -7.27
CA TRP A 39 -48.72 5.18 -6.39
C TRP A 39 -49.20 6.54 -6.91
N PRO A 40 -49.57 7.47 -5.99
CA PRO A 40 -49.89 8.84 -6.38
C PRO A 40 -48.72 9.52 -7.11
N SER A 41 -49.02 10.62 -7.78
CA SER A 41 -47.97 11.46 -8.38
C SER A 41 -47.01 12.00 -7.31
N GLU A 42 -45.81 12.40 -7.74
CA GLU A 42 -44.78 12.98 -6.85
C GLU A 42 -45.32 14.13 -5.99
N GLN A 43 -46.12 15.01 -6.58
CA GLN A 43 -46.77 16.13 -5.89
C GLN A 43 -47.78 15.64 -4.84
N GLU A 44 -48.68 14.73 -5.20
CA GLU A 44 -49.68 14.18 -4.28
C GLU A 44 -49.01 13.42 -3.12
N CYS A 45 -47.93 12.68 -3.38
CA CYS A 45 -47.10 12.07 -2.35
C CYS A 45 -46.56 13.12 -1.39
N GLY A 46 -46.04 14.24 -1.90
CA GLY A 46 -45.58 15.38 -1.10
C GLY A 46 -46.64 15.95 -0.17
N GLU A 47 -47.85 16.17 -0.68
CA GLU A 47 -48.99 16.65 0.12
C GLU A 47 -49.38 15.66 1.24
N ILE A 48 -49.38 14.36 0.92
CA ILE A 48 -49.65 13.29 1.89
C ILE A 48 -48.58 13.26 2.99
N ILE A 49 -47.30 13.38 2.62
CA ILE A 49 -46.17 13.43 3.56
C ILE A 49 -46.32 14.61 4.51
N VAL A 50 -46.57 15.80 3.98
CA VAL A 50 -46.77 17.00 4.81
C VAL A 50 -47.94 16.78 5.77
N LYS A 51 -49.08 16.29 5.29
CA LYS A 51 -50.29 16.10 6.10
C LYS A 51 -50.14 15.01 7.17
N ARG A 52 -49.48 13.89 6.86
CA ARG A 52 -49.44 12.70 7.71
C ARG A 52 -48.19 12.59 8.59
N LEU A 53 -47.04 13.07 8.10
CA LEU A 53 -45.76 12.96 8.80
C LEU A 53 -45.32 14.27 9.47
N LEU A 54 -45.41 15.40 8.75
CA LEU A 54 -44.77 16.65 9.16
C LEU A 54 -45.70 17.59 9.95
N ALA A 55 -46.95 17.73 9.51
CA ALA A 55 -47.94 18.60 10.14
C ALA A 55 -48.47 17.98 11.44
N GLY A 56 -48.54 18.79 12.50
CA GLY A 56 -49.07 18.38 13.80
C GLY A 56 -48.13 17.54 14.67
N ASP A 57 -46.81 17.58 14.41
CA ASP A 57 -45.75 17.04 15.28
C ASP A 57 -45.91 15.54 15.61
N ARG A 58 -46.29 14.73 14.61
CA ARG A 58 -46.67 13.32 14.78
C ARG A 58 -45.51 12.34 14.99
N GLY A 59 -44.26 12.81 15.01
CA GLY A 59 -43.10 12.00 15.41
C GLY A 59 -42.54 11.02 14.38
N HIS A 60 -43.19 10.84 13.22
CA HIS A 60 -42.83 9.79 12.27
C HIS A 60 -41.85 10.28 11.17
N TYR A 61 -40.63 10.62 11.56
CA TYR A 61 -39.63 11.23 10.66
C TYR A 61 -38.72 10.24 9.94
N GLY A 62 -38.79 8.94 10.29
CA GLY A 62 -37.93 7.89 9.71
C GLY A 62 -38.06 7.77 8.19
N CYS A 63 -39.28 7.98 7.66
CA CYS A 63 -39.52 7.92 6.21
C CYS A 63 -38.70 8.97 5.42
N LEU A 64 -38.26 10.06 6.05
CA LEU A 64 -37.44 11.12 5.43
C LEU A 64 -35.96 10.75 5.32
N GLU A 65 -35.54 9.61 5.86
CA GLU A 65 -34.14 9.15 5.80
C GLU A 65 -33.81 8.38 4.52
N HIS A 66 -34.83 7.96 3.75
CA HIS A 66 -34.65 7.17 2.53
C HIS A 66 -34.11 7.96 1.33
N PRO A 67 -34.66 9.14 0.97
CA PRO A 67 -34.14 9.88 -0.17
C PRO A 67 -32.81 10.57 0.19
N GLN A 68 -31.86 10.53 -0.75
CA GLN A 68 -30.52 11.08 -0.60
C GLN A 68 -30.18 12.11 -1.68
N ILE A 69 -29.39 13.10 -1.30
CA ILE A 69 -28.83 14.13 -2.18
C ILE A 69 -27.35 14.31 -1.88
N ILE A 70 -26.56 14.51 -2.92
CA ILE A 70 -25.10 14.64 -2.86
C ILE A 70 -24.72 15.97 -3.51
N PHE A 71 -23.99 16.80 -2.77
CA PHE A 71 -23.50 18.10 -3.19
C PHE A 71 -22.00 18.11 -3.38
N ASN A 72 -21.52 18.84 -4.38
CA ASN A 72 -20.15 19.32 -4.46
C ASN A 72 -20.11 20.75 -3.90
N CYS A 73 -19.40 20.95 -2.80
CA CYS A 73 -19.25 22.24 -2.15
C CYS A 73 -17.83 22.76 -2.37
N GLY A 74 -17.73 23.88 -3.11
CA GLY A 74 -16.46 24.44 -3.53
C GLY A 74 -16.12 25.77 -2.89
N TYR A 75 -14.81 25.97 -2.68
CA TYR A 75 -14.19 27.23 -2.23
C TYR A 75 -14.58 27.69 -0.82
N PHE A 76 -15.16 26.82 0.01
CA PHE A 76 -15.51 27.15 1.39
C PHE A 76 -14.27 27.12 2.30
N PRO A 77 -14.21 27.94 3.36
CA PRO A 77 -13.11 27.89 4.30
C PRO A 77 -13.13 26.61 5.14
N HIS A 78 -11.95 26.18 5.59
CA HIS A 78 -11.78 25.02 6.47
C HIS A 78 -12.70 25.04 7.70
N SER A 79 -12.97 26.21 8.28
CA SER A 79 -13.89 26.37 9.41
C SER A 79 -15.32 25.90 9.12
N VAL A 80 -15.81 26.04 7.88
CA VAL A 80 -17.13 25.55 7.47
C VAL A 80 -17.13 24.03 7.41
N MET A 81 -16.10 23.44 6.82
CA MET A 81 -15.95 21.98 6.77
C MET A 81 -15.85 21.37 8.19
N GLN A 82 -15.10 22.01 9.09
CA GLN A 82 -14.99 21.59 10.50
C GLN A 82 -16.33 21.65 11.25
N GLN A 83 -17.19 22.61 10.90
CA GLN A 83 -18.54 22.70 11.46
C GLN A 83 -19.54 21.74 10.80
N ALA A 84 -19.33 21.39 9.52
CA ALA A 84 -20.18 20.47 8.79
C ALA A 84 -19.95 19.01 9.24
N ARG A 85 -18.68 18.61 9.40
CA ARG A 85 -18.29 17.25 9.83
C ARG A 85 -18.74 16.86 11.25
N THR A 86 -19.25 17.78 12.06
CA THR A 86 -19.81 17.45 13.37
C THR A 86 -21.19 16.80 13.26
N HIS A 87 -21.84 16.88 12.10
CA HIS A 87 -23.14 16.30 11.82
C HIS A 87 -22.96 14.93 11.18
N ARG A 88 -22.61 13.91 11.97
CA ARG A 88 -22.16 12.59 11.47
C ARG A 88 -23.28 11.59 11.13
N VAL A 89 -24.55 11.93 11.34
CA VAL A 89 -25.66 11.02 11.04
C VAL A 89 -26.22 11.36 9.66
N GLY A 90 -26.00 10.47 8.68
CA GLY A 90 -26.48 10.63 7.31
C GLY A 90 -25.64 11.53 6.40
N VAL A 91 -24.38 11.82 6.78
CA VAL A 91 -23.47 12.74 6.07
C VAL A 91 -22.09 12.13 5.82
N SER A 92 -21.65 12.06 4.55
CA SER A 92 -20.30 11.61 4.13
C SER A 92 -19.51 12.73 3.44
N PHE A 93 -18.17 12.72 3.51
CA PHE A 93 -17.31 13.74 2.88
C PHE A 93 -16.12 13.13 2.11
N ASP A 94 -15.99 13.38 0.80
CA ASP A 94 -14.98 12.74 -0.07
C ASP A 94 -14.40 13.68 -1.16
N VAL A 95 -13.16 13.43 -1.67
CA VAL A 95 -12.47 14.38 -2.59
C VAL A 95 -11.61 13.77 -3.74
N GLN A 96 -11.19 12.50 -3.77
CA GLN A 96 -10.48 11.90 -4.93
C GLN A 96 -10.73 10.38 -4.96
N CYS A 97 -10.77 9.76 -6.16
CA CYS A 97 -11.32 8.41 -6.28
C CYS A 97 -11.00 7.64 -7.58
N LEU A 98 -11.16 6.32 -7.49
CA LEU A 98 -11.10 5.32 -8.57
C LEU A 98 -12.43 4.57 -8.70
N ALA A 99 -12.77 4.03 -9.88
CA ALA A 99 -14.02 3.29 -10.05
C ALA A 99 -14.03 1.94 -9.30
N ALA A 100 -15.23 1.45 -8.97
CA ALA A 100 -15.47 0.22 -8.20
C ALA A 100 -14.75 -1.04 -8.73
N ASP A 101 -14.63 -1.15 -10.05
CA ASP A 101 -14.08 -2.31 -10.75
C ASP A 101 -12.56 -2.27 -10.91
N THR A 102 -11.90 -1.25 -10.35
CA THR A 102 -10.45 -1.12 -10.39
C THR A 102 -9.79 -2.23 -9.54
N GLU A 103 -8.98 -3.08 -10.18
CA GLU A 103 -8.27 -4.19 -9.56
C GLU A 103 -6.98 -3.71 -8.88
N ILE A 104 -6.86 -4.01 -7.59
CA ILE A 104 -5.68 -3.70 -6.78
C ILE A 104 -4.67 -4.85 -6.83
N THR A 105 -3.40 -4.51 -7.02
CA THR A 105 -2.32 -5.51 -7.12
C THR A 105 -1.76 -5.86 -5.74
N PHE A 106 -2.08 -7.07 -5.28
CA PHE A 106 -1.46 -7.67 -4.09
C PHE A 106 -0.39 -8.69 -4.48
N VAL A 107 0.56 -8.92 -3.58
CA VAL A 107 1.68 -9.85 -3.76
C VAL A 107 1.75 -10.90 -2.66
N ASN A 108 2.40 -12.03 -2.92
CA ASN A 108 2.72 -13.01 -1.87
C ASN A 108 3.95 -12.55 -1.05
N CYS A 109 4.45 -13.40 -0.14
CA CYS A 109 5.65 -13.10 0.65
C CYS A 109 6.95 -13.04 -0.16
N GLU A 110 6.93 -13.49 -1.41
CA GLU A 110 8.04 -13.50 -2.36
C GLU A 110 7.94 -12.35 -3.37
N GLY A 111 6.89 -11.52 -3.29
CA GLY A 111 6.66 -10.37 -4.17
C GLY A 111 5.91 -10.71 -5.46
N GLU A 112 5.43 -11.94 -5.63
CA GLU A 112 4.76 -12.40 -6.84
C GLU A 112 3.25 -12.14 -6.80
N THR A 113 2.68 -11.76 -7.94
CA THR A 113 1.22 -11.61 -8.09
C THR A 113 0.57 -12.99 -8.23
N ASN A 114 -0.56 -13.20 -7.56
CA ASN A 114 -1.33 -14.44 -7.66
C ASN A 114 -2.78 -14.09 -8.02
N THR A 115 -3.39 -14.85 -8.92
CA THR A 115 -4.80 -14.68 -9.31
C THR A 115 -5.77 -14.74 -8.13
N LYS A 116 -5.42 -15.48 -7.07
CA LYS A 116 -6.21 -15.57 -5.82
C LYS A 116 -6.10 -14.34 -4.92
N LEU A 117 -5.13 -13.46 -5.16
CA LEU A 117 -4.88 -12.25 -4.38
C LEU A 117 -5.51 -11.00 -5.02
N LYS A 118 -6.15 -11.13 -6.18
CA LYS A 118 -6.84 -10.02 -6.86
C LYS A 118 -8.10 -9.62 -6.13
N LYS A 119 -8.26 -8.31 -5.90
CA LYS A 119 -9.49 -7.69 -5.38
C LYS A 119 -9.75 -6.37 -6.07
N THR A 120 -11.01 -6.10 -6.38
CA THR A 120 -11.42 -4.78 -6.83
C THR A 120 -11.61 -3.85 -5.64
N LEU A 121 -11.55 -2.54 -5.88
CA LEU A 121 -11.81 -1.52 -4.86
C LEU A 121 -13.21 -1.64 -4.25
N GLY A 122 -14.23 -1.91 -5.06
CA GLY A 122 -15.59 -2.15 -4.56
C GLY A 122 -15.69 -3.39 -3.67
N GLU A 123 -15.00 -4.49 -4.04
CA GLU A 123 -14.92 -5.68 -3.18
C GLU A 123 -14.16 -5.41 -1.88
N LEU A 124 -13.06 -4.66 -1.93
CA LEU A 124 -12.29 -4.28 -0.75
C LEU A 124 -13.14 -3.42 0.19
N TYR A 125 -13.88 -2.45 -0.34
CA TYR A 125 -14.77 -1.61 0.46
C TYR A 125 -15.90 -2.40 1.11
N ASP A 126 -16.55 -3.31 0.37
CA ASP A 126 -17.61 -4.18 0.90
C ASP A 126 -17.06 -5.08 2.02
N LEU A 127 -15.90 -5.71 1.82
CA LEU A 127 -15.23 -6.50 2.86
C LEU A 127 -14.80 -5.65 4.06
N TRP A 128 -14.35 -4.42 3.83
CA TRP A 128 -13.91 -3.49 4.88
C TRP A 128 -15.07 -3.00 5.74
N THR A 129 -16.19 -2.67 5.10
CA THR A 129 -17.35 -2.04 5.75
C THR A 129 -18.32 -3.08 6.31
N ASN A 130 -18.62 -4.11 5.52
CA ASN A 130 -19.69 -5.08 5.80
C ASN A 130 -19.17 -6.47 6.22
N GLY A 131 -17.87 -6.73 6.14
CA GLY A 131 -17.26 -8.02 6.50
C GLY A 131 -17.41 -9.10 5.42
N GLU A 132 -17.13 -10.36 5.76
CA GLU A 132 -17.30 -11.50 4.83
C GLU A 132 -18.77 -11.62 4.37
N LYS A 133 -19.01 -11.88 3.08
CA LYS A 133 -20.36 -12.11 2.55
C LYS A 133 -21.09 -13.29 3.21
N ALA A 134 -20.34 -14.29 3.66
CA ALA A 134 -20.89 -15.45 4.34
C ALA A 134 -21.43 -15.07 5.73
N ILE A 135 -22.73 -15.31 5.93
CA ILE A 135 -23.38 -15.18 7.23
C ILE A 135 -23.02 -16.41 8.06
N ARG A 136 -22.49 -16.18 9.26
CA ARG A 136 -22.11 -17.22 10.21
C ARG A 136 -23.02 -17.15 11.43
N GLN A 137 -23.26 -18.30 12.05
CA GLN A 137 -24.04 -18.36 13.28
C GLN A 137 -23.12 -18.49 14.49
N ARG A 138 -23.35 -17.65 15.50
CA ARG A 138 -22.72 -17.75 16.82
C ARG A 138 -23.73 -18.35 17.80
N LEU A 139 -23.46 -19.54 18.31
CA LEU A 139 -24.35 -20.28 19.22
C LEU A 139 -24.19 -19.89 20.70
N ILE A 140 -23.05 -19.31 21.07
CA ILE A 140 -22.70 -18.89 22.45
C ILE A 140 -22.11 -17.47 22.43
N GLU A 141 -21.98 -16.83 23.59
CA GLU A 141 -21.38 -15.49 23.68
C GLU A 141 -19.91 -15.48 23.20
N GLY A 142 -19.55 -14.45 22.43
CA GLY A 142 -18.22 -14.28 21.86
C GLY A 142 -17.17 -13.86 22.89
N ARG A 143 -15.89 -14.08 22.58
CA ARG A 143 -14.76 -13.73 23.47
C ARG A 143 -14.68 -12.23 23.83
N ASN A 144 -15.35 -11.37 23.08
CA ASN A 144 -15.43 -9.92 23.36
C ASN A 144 -16.82 -9.49 23.89
N GLY A 145 -17.63 -10.41 24.41
CA GLY A 145 -18.97 -10.11 24.95
C GLY A 145 -20.05 -9.96 23.87
N GLU A 146 -19.86 -10.58 22.71
CA GLU A 146 -20.78 -10.43 21.58
C GLU A 146 -21.92 -11.47 21.70
N PRO A 147 -23.21 -11.08 21.62
CA PRO A 147 -24.31 -12.00 21.86
C PRO A 147 -24.40 -13.13 20.80
N PRO A 148 -25.05 -14.27 21.13
CA PRO A 148 -25.41 -15.28 20.14
C PRO A 148 -26.29 -14.69 19.03
N GLY A 149 -26.08 -15.14 17.79
CA GLY A 149 -26.80 -14.63 16.62
C GLY A 149 -26.04 -14.80 15.31
N GLU A 150 -26.64 -14.32 14.22
CA GLU A 150 -26.01 -14.28 12.91
C GLU A 150 -25.07 -13.07 12.79
N TYR A 151 -23.90 -13.29 12.20
CA TYR A 151 -22.92 -12.23 12.01
C TYR A 151 -22.07 -12.46 10.76
N ARG A 152 -21.53 -11.36 10.23
CA ARG A 152 -20.48 -11.39 9.21
C ARG A 152 -19.12 -11.20 9.89
N ARG A 153 -18.10 -11.93 9.43
CA ARG A 153 -16.76 -11.85 10.01
C ARG A 153 -16.08 -10.54 9.61
N ASP A 154 -15.61 -9.77 10.58
CA ASP A 154 -14.79 -8.58 10.33
C ASP A 154 -13.51 -8.94 9.56
N CYS A 155 -13.31 -8.26 8.43
CA CYS A 155 -12.15 -8.45 7.56
C CYS A 155 -11.06 -7.39 7.74
N LYS A 156 -11.28 -6.31 8.49
CA LYS A 156 -10.34 -5.17 8.58
C LYS A 156 -8.94 -5.61 8.98
N LYS A 157 -8.82 -6.41 10.05
CA LYS A 157 -7.51 -6.95 10.50
C LYS A 157 -6.82 -7.82 9.45
N ARG A 158 -7.59 -8.53 8.61
CA ARG A 158 -7.05 -9.38 7.54
C ARG A 158 -6.60 -8.54 6.35
N ILE A 159 -7.41 -7.56 5.94
CA ILE A 159 -7.11 -6.65 4.82
C ILE A 159 -5.87 -5.81 5.11
N ARG A 160 -5.74 -5.27 6.33
CA ARG A 160 -4.53 -4.54 6.76
C ARG A 160 -3.24 -5.38 6.68
N LYS A 161 -3.35 -6.70 6.78
CA LYS A 161 -2.21 -7.64 6.70
C LYS A 161 -1.92 -8.12 5.28
N MET A 162 -2.71 -7.73 4.29
CA MET A 162 -2.43 -8.07 2.90
C MET A 162 -1.23 -7.28 2.40
N ASN A 163 -0.38 -7.92 1.59
CA ASN A 163 0.81 -7.30 1.02
C ASN A 163 0.42 -6.56 -0.26
N LEU A 164 0.33 -5.23 -0.18
CA LEU A 164 0.02 -4.36 -1.29
C LEU A 164 1.30 -4.03 -2.07
N ARG A 165 1.22 -3.98 -3.40
CA ARG A 165 2.36 -3.54 -4.22
C ARG A 165 2.42 -2.02 -4.26
N VAL A 166 3.55 -1.48 -3.81
CA VAL A 166 3.84 -0.05 -3.72
C VAL A 166 5.13 0.25 -4.46
N LEU A 167 5.21 1.37 -5.16
CA LEU A 167 6.43 1.84 -5.81
C LEU A 167 7.25 2.69 -4.84
N ASN A 168 8.50 2.31 -4.62
CA ASN A 168 9.48 3.19 -3.98
C ASN A 168 9.95 4.23 -5.02
N GLU A 169 9.60 5.50 -4.79
CA GLU A 169 9.78 6.58 -5.77
C GLU A 169 11.25 6.98 -5.93
N GLU A 170 12.09 6.80 -4.90
CA GLU A 170 13.53 7.04 -4.95
C GLU A 170 14.28 6.00 -5.80
N THR A 171 13.93 4.73 -5.62
CA THR A 171 14.64 3.63 -6.28
C THR A 171 13.98 3.21 -7.59
N ASN A 172 12.74 3.66 -7.82
CA ASN A 172 11.84 3.20 -8.89
C ASN A 172 11.55 1.68 -8.84
N LEU A 173 11.70 1.05 -7.67
CA LEU A 173 11.49 -0.38 -7.46
C LEU A 173 10.20 -0.66 -6.69
N PHE A 174 9.53 -1.76 -7.01
CA PHE A 174 8.35 -2.18 -6.25
C PHE A 174 8.73 -2.85 -4.93
N GLU A 175 8.04 -2.43 -3.88
CA GLU A 175 8.15 -2.92 -2.51
C GLU A 175 6.76 -3.36 -1.98
N VAL A 176 6.75 -3.89 -0.75
CA VAL A 176 5.53 -4.33 -0.07
C VAL A 176 5.08 -3.25 0.90
N GLY A 177 3.88 -2.72 0.67
CA GLY A 177 3.16 -1.87 1.62
C GLY A 177 1.90 -2.54 2.15
N HIS A 178 1.14 -1.80 2.96
CA HIS A 178 -0.09 -2.30 3.59
C HIS A 178 -1.23 -1.29 3.49
N ILE A 179 -2.47 -1.78 3.48
CA ILE A 179 -3.67 -0.93 3.47
C ILE A 179 -3.93 -0.43 4.89
N LYS A 180 -4.09 0.88 5.04
CA LYS A 180 -4.51 1.54 6.28
C LYS A 180 -6.02 1.72 6.37
N ASP A 181 -6.66 2.16 5.29
CA ASP A 181 -8.12 2.38 5.20
C ASP A 181 -8.67 2.20 3.76
N VAL A 182 -9.97 1.92 3.64
CA VAL A 182 -10.67 1.82 2.35
C VAL A 182 -11.98 2.61 2.45
N MET A 183 -12.19 3.56 1.54
CA MET A 183 -13.30 4.52 1.59
C MET A 183 -14.11 4.53 0.31
N CYS A 184 -15.41 4.81 0.45
CA CYS A 184 -16.33 5.06 -0.67
C CYS A 184 -16.43 6.55 -0.85
N SER A 185 -16.27 7.02 -2.08
CA SER A 185 -16.07 8.42 -2.39
C SER A 185 -17.20 9.05 -3.23
N GLY A 186 -18.30 8.31 -3.35
CA GLY A 186 -19.53 8.77 -3.98
C GLY A 186 -19.54 8.63 -5.50
N VAL A 187 -20.54 9.25 -6.13
CA VAL A 187 -20.68 9.23 -7.60
C VAL A 187 -19.87 10.37 -8.20
N GLN A 188 -19.03 10.10 -9.20
CA GLN A 188 -18.18 11.11 -9.84
C GLN A 188 -18.07 10.88 -11.35
N PRO A 189 -17.72 11.92 -12.15
CA PRO A 189 -17.42 11.77 -13.56
C PRO A 189 -16.15 10.93 -13.75
N ILE A 190 -16.29 9.79 -14.41
CA ILE A 190 -15.20 8.83 -14.64
C ILE A 190 -14.73 8.88 -16.09
N TYR A 191 -13.42 8.83 -16.24
CA TYR A 191 -12.72 8.70 -17.51
C TYR A 191 -12.01 7.36 -17.55
N ARG A 192 -12.10 6.66 -18.68
CA ARG A 192 -11.32 5.47 -18.98
C ARG A 192 -10.06 5.90 -19.69
N VAL A 193 -8.91 5.64 -19.08
CA VAL A 193 -7.59 5.77 -19.70
C VAL A 193 -7.21 4.41 -20.27
N THR A 194 -6.87 4.36 -21.54
CA THR A 194 -6.36 3.16 -22.22
C THR A 194 -4.90 3.40 -22.60
N LEU A 195 -4.02 2.47 -22.24
CA LEU A 195 -2.61 2.49 -22.61
C LEU A 195 -2.37 1.70 -23.90
N GLU A 196 -1.22 1.92 -24.56
CA GLU A 196 -0.86 1.21 -25.80
C GLU A 196 -0.79 -0.31 -25.64
N ASP A 197 -0.41 -0.79 -24.46
CA ASP A 197 -0.33 -2.21 -24.13
C ASP A 197 -1.70 -2.85 -23.79
N GLY A 198 -2.79 -2.09 -23.91
CA GLY A 198 -4.16 -2.54 -23.67
C GLY A 198 -4.63 -2.46 -22.23
N LYS A 199 -3.78 -2.03 -21.27
CA LYS A 199 -4.24 -1.78 -19.90
C LYS A 199 -5.24 -0.63 -19.86
N THR A 200 -6.25 -0.75 -19.00
CA THR A 200 -7.27 0.29 -18.82
C THR A 200 -7.49 0.63 -17.36
N LEU A 201 -7.62 1.91 -17.03
CA LEU A 201 -7.93 2.41 -15.70
C LEU A 201 -9.11 3.38 -15.77
N LYS A 202 -10.03 3.26 -14.83
CA LYS A 202 -11.19 4.15 -14.70
C LYS A 202 -10.99 5.06 -13.49
N CYS A 203 -10.71 6.32 -13.75
CA CYS A 203 -10.39 7.30 -12.71
C CYS A 203 -11.01 8.66 -13.03
N THR A 204 -11.00 9.55 -12.04
CA THR A 204 -11.47 10.93 -12.21
C THR A 204 -10.38 11.74 -12.91
N ALA A 205 -10.76 12.84 -13.58
CA ALA A 205 -9.79 13.72 -14.26
C ALA A 205 -8.71 14.29 -13.31
N ASN A 206 -9.04 14.41 -12.01
CA ASN A 206 -8.14 14.93 -10.99
C ASN A 206 -7.31 13.84 -10.30
N HIS A 207 -7.53 12.56 -10.61
CA HIS A 207 -6.77 11.47 -10.02
C HIS A 207 -5.33 11.52 -10.53
N ARG A 208 -4.36 11.37 -9.62
CA ARG A 208 -2.94 11.44 -9.95
C ARG A 208 -2.40 10.11 -10.42
N LEU A 209 -1.74 10.14 -11.56
CA LEU A 209 -1.02 9.03 -12.14
C LEU A 209 0.47 9.34 -12.05
N PHE A 210 1.28 8.32 -11.79
CA PHE A 210 2.72 8.50 -11.88
C PHE A 210 3.12 8.42 -13.34
N THR A 211 3.58 9.51 -13.93
CA THR A 211 4.01 9.60 -15.32
C THR A 211 5.53 9.58 -15.42
N SER A 212 6.06 9.52 -16.64
CA SER A 212 7.50 9.71 -16.88
C SER A 212 8.03 11.07 -16.41
N GLU A 213 7.15 12.05 -16.21
CA GLU A 213 7.46 13.39 -15.70
C GLU A 213 7.16 13.55 -14.20
N GLY A 214 6.74 12.47 -13.52
CA GLY A 214 6.35 12.48 -12.11
C GLY A 214 4.84 12.47 -11.90
N TRP A 215 4.37 12.94 -10.74
CA TRP A 215 2.94 12.94 -10.41
C TRP A 215 2.19 14.04 -11.16
N GLN A 216 1.24 13.65 -12.00
CA GLN A 216 0.35 14.56 -12.70
C GLN A 216 -1.10 14.09 -12.55
N THR A 217 -2.06 15.01 -12.48
CA THR A 217 -3.46 14.63 -12.62
C THR A 217 -3.71 14.11 -14.04
N LEU A 218 -4.67 13.20 -14.22
CA LEU A 218 -5.03 12.74 -15.57
C LEU A 218 -5.28 13.92 -16.53
N GLY A 219 -6.01 14.94 -16.07
CA GLY A 219 -6.30 16.13 -16.87
C GLY A 219 -5.06 16.89 -17.34
N GLU A 220 -4.09 17.10 -16.45
CA GLU A 220 -2.83 17.78 -16.77
C GLU A 220 -1.90 16.93 -17.64
N ALA A 221 -1.81 15.64 -17.33
CA ALA A 221 -0.91 14.67 -17.95
C ALA A 221 -1.17 14.57 -19.46
N VAL A 222 -2.44 14.39 -19.86
CA VAL A 222 -2.81 14.29 -21.28
C VAL A 222 -3.24 15.63 -21.90
N GLY A 223 -3.27 16.71 -21.11
CA GLY A 223 -3.83 18.00 -21.54
C GLY A 223 -5.29 17.87 -21.97
N LEU A 224 -6.12 17.25 -21.11
CA LEU A 224 -7.49 16.86 -21.41
C LEU A 224 -8.39 18.08 -21.61
N ILE A 225 -9.06 18.15 -22.77
CA ILE A 225 -10.10 19.14 -23.05
C ILE A 225 -11.45 18.44 -22.99
N THR A 226 -12.36 18.96 -22.18
CA THR A 226 -13.71 18.41 -22.01
C THR A 226 -14.78 19.43 -22.39
N ALA A 227 -15.90 18.95 -22.92
CA ALA A 227 -17.10 19.74 -23.12
C ALA A 227 -17.82 19.99 -21.78
N SER A 228 -18.83 20.86 -21.78
CA SER A 228 -19.63 21.16 -20.59
C SER A 228 -20.36 19.95 -19.99
N ASP A 229 -20.58 18.89 -20.78
CA ASP A 229 -21.18 17.61 -20.36
C ASP A 229 -20.14 16.58 -19.88
N GLY A 230 -18.85 16.92 -19.89
CA GLY A 230 -17.74 16.06 -19.50
C GLY A 230 -17.16 15.18 -20.61
N LYS A 231 -17.71 15.22 -21.84
CA LYS A 231 -17.15 14.44 -22.96
C LYS A 231 -15.78 14.95 -23.35
N VAL A 232 -14.87 14.02 -23.66
CA VAL A 232 -13.51 14.32 -24.13
C VAL A 232 -13.59 14.89 -25.55
N LEU A 233 -13.07 16.10 -25.73
CA LEU A 233 -12.96 16.78 -27.02
C LEU A 233 -11.59 16.55 -27.66
N ASP A 234 -10.51 16.64 -26.85
CA ASP A 234 -9.14 16.53 -27.34
C ASP A 234 -8.14 16.17 -26.21
N MET A 235 -6.98 15.64 -26.60
CA MET A 235 -5.82 15.38 -25.75
C MET A 235 -4.61 16.10 -26.35
N LYS A 236 -4.16 17.17 -25.70
CA LYS A 236 -3.10 18.03 -26.27
C LYS A 236 -1.67 17.56 -26.01
N LYS A 237 -1.48 16.58 -25.13
CA LYS A 237 -0.14 16.15 -24.72
C LYS A 237 0.00 14.62 -24.81
N PRO A 238 1.07 14.12 -25.46
CA PRO A 238 1.47 12.73 -25.26
C PRO A 238 1.93 12.55 -23.80
N CYS A 239 1.68 11.38 -23.24
CA CYS A 239 1.98 11.09 -21.85
C CYS A 239 2.21 9.59 -21.67
N ALA A 240 3.30 9.22 -21.01
CA ALA A 240 3.55 7.86 -20.57
C ALA A 240 3.25 7.69 -19.08
N VAL A 241 2.41 6.72 -18.74
CA VAL A 241 2.09 6.34 -17.36
C VAL A 241 3.01 5.20 -16.93
N MET A 242 3.56 5.33 -15.72
CA MET A 242 4.41 4.32 -15.11
C MET A 242 3.56 3.11 -14.70
N CYS A 243 3.93 1.96 -15.23
CA CYS A 243 3.21 0.71 -15.10
C CYS A 243 3.97 -0.32 -14.26
N ASN A 244 3.22 -1.32 -13.80
CA ASN A 244 3.70 -2.43 -13.00
C ASN A 244 4.89 -3.13 -13.66
N GLY A 245 5.89 -3.48 -12.85
CA GLY A 245 7.25 -3.52 -13.35
C GLY A 245 7.65 -4.73 -14.19
N ILE A 246 8.58 -4.46 -15.11
CA ILE A 246 9.37 -5.47 -15.83
C ILE A 246 10.50 -5.91 -14.86
N PRO A 247 10.93 -7.19 -14.86
CA PRO A 247 12.11 -7.60 -14.11
C PRO A 247 13.30 -6.71 -14.47
N LEU A 248 13.96 -6.13 -13.46
CA LEU A 248 15.19 -5.37 -13.66
C LEU A 248 16.16 -6.27 -14.46
N LYS A 249 16.71 -5.75 -15.57
CA LYS A 249 17.65 -6.48 -16.46
C LYS A 249 18.65 -7.28 -15.62
N ASP A 250 18.47 -8.61 -15.67
CA ASP A 250 19.37 -9.66 -15.24
C ASP A 250 19.99 -9.49 -13.84
N THR A 251 19.16 -9.65 -12.79
CA THR A 251 19.60 -9.78 -11.39
C THR A 251 20.39 -11.06 -11.10
N LYS A 252 20.63 -11.91 -12.11
CA LYS A 252 21.33 -13.19 -11.95
C LYS A 252 22.79 -13.03 -11.52
N PHE A 253 23.37 -11.84 -11.69
CA PHE A 253 24.74 -11.53 -11.25
C PHE A 253 24.76 -10.25 -10.40
N SER A 254 25.16 -10.38 -9.13
CA SER A 254 25.36 -9.25 -8.23
C SER A 254 26.40 -8.27 -8.79
N LYS A 255 26.26 -6.97 -8.47
CA LYS A 255 27.26 -5.93 -8.75
C LYS A 255 28.58 -6.37 -8.08
N GLY A 256 29.53 -6.87 -8.88
CA GLY A 256 30.77 -7.50 -8.41
C GLY A 256 31.03 -8.93 -8.93
N ASN A 257 30.01 -9.64 -9.43
CA ASN A 257 30.11 -10.97 -10.05
C ASN A 257 29.78 -10.93 -11.55
N GLN A 258 30.10 -9.83 -12.20
CA GLN A 258 30.11 -9.79 -13.67
C GLN A 258 31.24 -10.71 -14.15
N PRO A 259 31.00 -11.61 -15.13
CA PRO A 259 32.12 -12.29 -15.76
C PRO A 259 33.05 -11.23 -16.37
N TRP A 260 34.36 -11.51 -16.41
CA TRP A 260 35.38 -10.52 -16.83
C TRP A 260 35.17 -9.93 -18.23
N ASN A 261 34.27 -10.52 -19.03
CA ASN A 261 33.92 -10.13 -20.39
C ASN A 261 32.54 -9.46 -20.52
N TYR A 262 31.91 -9.03 -19.43
CA TYR A 262 30.59 -8.39 -19.45
C TYR A 262 30.60 -7.08 -20.27
N ARG A 263 29.87 -7.09 -21.40
CA ARG A 263 29.62 -5.90 -22.23
C ARG A 263 28.12 -5.69 -22.40
N PRO A 264 27.57 -4.54 -21.98
CA PRO A 264 26.13 -4.30 -21.97
C PRO A 264 25.50 -4.35 -23.37
N ASP A 265 26.21 -3.86 -24.38
CA ASP A 265 25.73 -3.71 -25.77
C ASP A 265 26.23 -4.82 -26.71
N ALA A 266 26.66 -5.95 -26.14
CA ALA A 266 27.23 -7.03 -26.93
C ALA A 266 26.15 -7.81 -27.70
N LEU A 267 26.36 -7.94 -29.02
CA LEU A 267 25.52 -8.70 -29.95
C LEU A 267 25.19 -10.12 -29.47
N TYR A 268 26.14 -10.80 -28.82
CA TYR A 268 25.95 -12.16 -28.32
C TYR A 268 24.99 -12.30 -27.13
N ARG A 269 24.39 -11.19 -26.65
CA ARG A 269 23.34 -11.19 -25.63
C ARG A 269 21.94 -11.05 -26.23
N ASP A 270 21.84 -10.70 -27.50
CA ASP A 270 20.55 -10.65 -28.17
C ASP A 270 20.10 -12.08 -28.48
N GLN A 271 19.01 -12.50 -27.84
CA GLN A 271 18.46 -13.85 -28.01
C GLN A 271 18.06 -14.10 -29.47
N VAL A 272 17.48 -13.11 -30.15
CA VAL A 272 17.05 -13.23 -31.55
C VAL A 272 18.27 -13.40 -32.45
N TRP A 273 19.34 -12.63 -32.19
CA TRP A 273 20.61 -12.77 -32.92
C TRP A 273 21.22 -14.16 -32.74
N LEU A 274 21.25 -14.70 -31.52
CA LEU A 274 21.75 -16.05 -31.26
C LEU A 274 20.92 -17.13 -31.97
N GLU A 275 19.60 -17.03 -31.93
CA GLU A 275 18.67 -17.96 -32.59
C GLU A 275 18.86 -17.96 -34.10
N GLU A 276 18.95 -16.78 -34.73
CA GLU A 276 19.18 -16.65 -36.17
C GLU A 276 20.50 -17.26 -36.62
N HIS A 277 21.59 -17.04 -35.88
CA HIS A 277 22.91 -17.52 -36.25
C HIS A 277 23.08 -19.02 -35.97
N LEU A 278 22.43 -19.54 -34.93
CA LEU A 278 22.31 -20.99 -34.72
C LEU A 278 21.47 -21.64 -35.82
N ALA A 279 20.36 -21.02 -36.25
CA ALA A 279 19.55 -21.53 -37.36
C ALA A 279 20.31 -21.56 -38.70
N LYS A 280 21.25 -20.63 -38.89
CA LYS A 280 22.18 -20.60 -40.04
C LYS A 280 23.28 -21.67 -39.97
N GLY A 281 23.33 -22.48 -38.91
CA GLY A 281 24.30 -23.58 -38.76
C GLY A 281 25.67 -23.15 -38.24
N LEU A 282 25.84 -21.90 -37.78
CA LEU A 282 27.12 -21.44 -37.26
C LEU A 282 27.46 -22.09 -35.93
N HIS A 283 28.75 -22.32 -35.71
CA HIS A 283 29.29 -22.87 -34.48
C HIS A 283 29.74 -21.75 -33.52
N ALA A 284 29.91 -22.11 -32.24
CA ALA A 284 30.19 -21.14 -31.18
C ALA A 284 31.46 -20.29 -31.42
N ASP A 285 32.44 -20.82 -32.15
CA ASP A 285 33.67 -20.11 -32.52
C ASP A 285 33.44 -19.05 -33.60
N GLU A 286 32.69 -19.41 -34.65
CA GLU A 286 32.33 -18.50 -35.75
C GLU A 286 31.44 -17.34 -35.26
N MET A 287 30.49 -17.64 -34.37
CA MET A 287 29.65 -16.62 -33.74
C MET A 287 30.47 -15.69 -32.82
N ALA A 288 31.51 -16.21 -32.18
CA ALA A 288 32.37 -15.41 -31.29
C ALA A 288 33.22 -14.43 -32.08
N GLU A 289 33.72 -14.82 -33.26
CA GLU A 289 34.43 -13.94 -34.17
C GLU A 289 33.53 -12.80 -34.68
N LEU A 290 32.31 -13.12 -35.12
CA LEU A 290 31.31 -12.13 -35.58
C LEU A 290 30.94 -11.11 -34.49
N ALA A 291 30.78 -11.58 -33.25
CA ALA A 291 30.44 -10.73 -32.11
C ALA A 291 31.68 -10.11 -31.43
N SER A 292 32.88 -10.31 -31.99
CA SER A 292 34.17 -9.86 -31.44
C SER A 292 34.31 -10.18 -29.95
N CYS A 293 34.03 -11.43 -29.58
CA CYS A 293 34.02 -11.92 -28.20
C CYS A 293 34.67 -13.30 -28.06
N SER A 294 34.67 -13.85 -26.84
CA SER A 294 35.16 -15.21 -26.60
C SER A 294 34.09 -16.25 -26.89
N ILE A 295 34.52 -17.45 -27.30
CA ILE A 295 33.65 -18.62 -27.55
C ILE A 295 32.79 -18.93 -26.31
N GLU A 296 33.36 -18.78 -25.13
CA GLU A 296 32.73 -19.02 -23.83
C GLU A 296 31.60 -18.02 -23.55
N ALA A 297 31.68 -16.80 -24.11
CA ALA A 297 30.60 -15.81 -24.03
C ALA A 297 29.38 -16.31 -24.82
N ILE A 298 29.56 -16.75 -26.07
CA ILE A 298 28.49 -17.32 -26.89
C ILE A 298 27.85 -18.52 -26.18
N LYS A 299 28.65 -19.50 -25.75
CA LYS A 299 28.15 -20.71 -25.07
C LYS A 299 27.32 -20.37 -23.84
N LYS A 300 27.79 -19.44 -23.01
CA LYS A 300 27.12 -19.05 -21.77
C LYS A 300 25.73 -18.47 -22.05
N TRP A 301 25.61 -17.59 -23.04
CA TRP A 301 24.34 -16.94 -23.35
C TRP A 301 23.37 -17.85 -24.11
N VAL A 302 23.86 -18.69 -25.03
CA VAL A 302 23.05 -19.74 -25.68
C VAL A 302 22.41 -20.66 -24.62
N TYR A 303 23.17 -21.14 -23.63
CA TYR A 303 22.60 -21.95 -22.55
C TYR A 303 21.71 -21.17 -21.59
N ALA A 304 22.02 -19.89 -21.32
CA ALA A 304 21.20 -19.05 -20.47
C ALA A 304 19.78 -18.85 -21.05
N TYR A 305 19.66 -18.81 -22.39
CA TYR A 305 18.39 -18.75 -23.11
C TYR A 305 17.77 -20.12 -23.42
N GLY A 306 18.36 -21.22 -22.92
CA GLY A 306 17.84 -22.58 -23.16
C GLY A 306 18.01 -23.07 -24.61
N LEU A 307 18.83 -22.41 -25.41
CA LEU A 307 19.14 -22.79 -26.79
C LEU A 307 20.19 -23.91 -26.84
N SER A 308 20.24 -24.63 -27.96
CA SER A 308 21.23 -25.69 -28.18
C SER A 308 22.29 -25.23 -29.18
N LEU A 309 23.56 -25.43 -28.85
CA LEU A 309 24.66 -25.15 -29.76
C LEU A 309 24.69 -26.15 -30.92
N ASN A 310 25.03 -25.65 -32.10
CA ASN A 310 25.43 -26.50 -33.22
C ASN A 310 26.72 -27.24 -32.84
N LYS A 311 26.67 -28.57 -32.95
CA LYS A 311 27.80 -29.44 -32.61
C LYS A 311 28.48 -29.89 -33.90
N ARG A 312 29.79 -29.68 -33.97
CA ARG A 312 30.61 -30.41 -34.94
C ARG A 312 30.57 -31.91 -34.59
N PRO A 313 30.67 -32.82 -35.57
CA PRO A 313 30.71 -34.25 -35.29
C PRO A 313 31.85 -34.55 -34.32
N SER A 314 31.54 -35.05 -33.12
CA SER A 314 32.56 -35.27 -32.10
C SER A 314 33.06 -36.71 -32.09
N GLY A 315 34.33 -36.90 -32.45
CA GLY A 315 35.09 -38.09 -32.08
C GLY A 315 36.56 -38.07 -32.51
N THR A 316 37.48 -38.22 -31.54
CA THR A 316 38.53 -39.25 -31.63
C THR A 316 38.48 -40.12 -30.37
N LYS A 317 38.85 -41.39 -30.54
CA LYS A 317 38.90 -42.50 -29.57
C LYS A 317 39.49 -42.08 -28.21
N ASN A 318 38.70 -41.76 -27.17
CA ASN A 318 38.99 -42.06 -25.74
C ASN A 318 37.97 -41.41 -24.77
N PRO A 319 37.63 -42.09 -23.65
CA PRO A 319 36.29 -42.65 -23.52
C PRO A 319 35.46 -42.14 -22.31
N TRP A 320 34.28 -42.76 -22.18
CA TRP A 320 33.01 -42.36 -21.55
C TRP A 320 32.96 -42.04 -20.04
N ASN A 321 34.06 -42.04 -19.30
CA ASN A 321 34.06 -41.75 -17.85
C ASN A 321 35.16 -40.78 -17.40
N LYS A 322 35.84 -40.11 -18.34
CA LYS A 322 36.86 -39.11 -18.01
C LYS A 322 36.20 -37.84 -17.45
N GLY A 323 36.38 -37.58 -16.15
CA GLY A 323 36.00 -36.32 -15.49
C GLY A 323 34.76 -36.34 -14.59
N LYS A 324 34.14 -37.49 -14.32
CA LYS A 324 33.03 -37.57 -13.34
C LYS A 324 33.55 -37.93 -11.94
N GLY A 325 33.62 -36.94 -11.05
CA GLY A 325 33.72 -37.13 -9.60
C GLY A 325 32.39 -36.80 -8.91
N GLY A 326 32.04 -37.55 -7.86
CA GLY A 326 30.86 -37.29 -7.03
C GLY A 326 29.65 -38.18 -7.35
N TYR A 327 29.72 -39.47 -7.00
CA TYR A 327 28.53 -40.31 -6.91
C TYR A 327 28.02 -40.30 -5.46
N HIS A 328 26.83 -39.77 -5.22
CA HIS A 328 26.12 -39.98 -3.96
C HIS A 328 25.35 -41.29 -4.02
N LEU A 329 25.71 -42.23 -3.14
CA LEU A 329 24.99 -43.49 -2.98
C LEU A 329 23.75 -43.24 -2.12
N ASN A 330 22.57 -43.27 -2.73
CA ASN A 330 21.29 -43.31 -2.01
C ASN A 330 21.11 -44.74 -1.46
N LEU A 331 21.58 -44.98 -0.23
CA LEU A 331 21.52 -46.30 0.41
C LEU A 331 20.27 -46.42 1.25
N SER A 332 19.59 -47.56 1.16
CA SER A 332 18.53 -47.92 2.10
C SER A 332 19.08 -48.02 3.52
N GLU A 333 18.20 -47.85 4.50
CA GLU A 333 18.51 -47.92 5.93
C GLU A 333 19.17 -49.25 6.31
N GLU A 334 18.68 -50.34 5.72
CA GLU A 334 19.22 -51.70 5.87
C GLU A 334 20.64 -51.85 5.30
N SER A 335 20.93 -51.26 4.13
CA SER A 335 22.27 -51.23 3.55
C SER A 335 23.25 -50.37 4.37
N ARG A 336 22.74 -49.34 5.04
CA ARG A 336 23.52 -48.49 5.93
C ARG A 336 23.88 -49.23 7.22
N GLN A 337 22.93 -49.98 7.78
CA GLN A 337 23.15 -50.78 8.97
C GLN A 337 24.16 -51.91 8.72
N LYS A 338 24.01 -52.64 7.61
CA LYS A 338 24.95 -53.70 7.22
C LYS A 338 26.39 -53.19 7.02
N ARG A 339 26.54 -51.94 6.57
CA ARG A 339 27.86 -51.30 6.46
C ARG A 339 28.45 -50.91 7.81
N LEU A 340 27.63 -50.44 8.76
CA LEU A 340 28.09 -50.19 10.13
C LEU A 340 28.55 -51.48 10.81
N ASP A 341 27.82 -52.57 10.60
CA ASP A 341 28.14 -53.88 11.19
C ASP A 341 29.42 -54.45 10.58
N ASN A 342 29.59 -54.36 9.25
CA ASN A 342 30.84 -54.72 8.58
C ASN A 342 32.01 -53.84 9.04
N ALA A 343 31.81 -52.53 9.20
CA ALA A 343 32.86 -51.65 9.69
C ALA A 343 33.31 -52.03 11.10
N LYS A 344 32.38 -52.42 11.99
CA LYS A 344 32.72 -52.93 13.33
C LYS A 344 33.44 -54.27 13.30
N GLN A 345 33.03 -55.17 12.39
CA GLN A 345 33.59 -56.53 12.31
C GLN A 345 34.98 -56.56 11.66
N TYR A 346 35.24 -55.74 10.65
CA TYR A 346 36.46 -55.82 9.83
C TYR A 346 37.47 -54.69 10.07
N THR A 347 37.08 -53.59 10.75
CA THR A 347 38.01 -52.49 11.04
C THR A 347 38.65 -52.69 12.42
N LYS A 348 39.83 -53.32 12.43
CA LYS A 348 40.62 -53.51 13.65
C LYS A 348 41.11 -52.16 14.21
N ARG A 349 41.03 -51.95 15.52
CA ARG A 349 41.41 -50.72 16.23
C ARG A 349 42.36 -51.03 17.39
N GLY A 350 43.07 -50.00 17.88
CA GLY A 350 44.01 -50.17 18.98
C GLY A 350 45.10 -51.19 18.62
N THR A 351 45.45 -52.06 19.56
CA THR A 351 46.52 -53.06 19.41
C THR A 351 46.32 -54.05 18.26
N GLU A 352 45.09 -54.19 17.77
CA GLU A 352 44.74 -55.11 16.70
C GLU A 352 44.87 -54.48 15.30
N SER A 353 45.06 -53.17 15.20
CA SER A 353 45.26 -52.49 13.92
C SER A 353 46.70 -52.64 13.43
N ASN A 354 46.88 -52.99 12.15
CA ASN A 354 48.20 -53.04 11.50
C ASN A 354 48.90 -51.66 11.48
N PHE A 355 48.16 -50.57 11.75
CA PHE A 355 48.67 -49.20 11.84
C PHE A 355 49.01 -48.77 13.28
N TRP A 356 48.84 -49.65 14.28
CA TRP A 356 49.15 -49.35 15.68
C TRP A 356 50.65 -49.40 15.94
N LYS A 357 51.22 -48.26 16.30
CA LYS A 357 52.65 -48.09 16.60
C LYS A 357 52.94 -48.16 18.10
N GLY A 358 52.44 -49.17 18.80
CA GLY A 358 52.81 -49.42 20.21
C GLY A 358 52.46 -48.31 21.21
N GLY A 359 51.49 -47.43 20.91
CA GLY A 359 51.12 -46.33 21.79
C GLY A 359 52.08 -45.12 21.79
N THR A 360 52.83 -44.89 20.71
CA THR A 360 53.77 -43.74 20.56
C THR A 360 53.11 -42.38 20.37
N SER A 361 51.80 -42.24 20.62
CA SER A 361 51.14 -40.94 20.52
C SER A 361 51.62 -40.05 21.67
N THR A 362 52.05 -38.84 21.34
CA THR A 362 52.41 -37.84 22.34
C THR A 362 51.19 -37.50 23.21
N ASP A 363 51.41 -37.08 24.46
CA ASP A 363 50.31 -36.66 25.34
C ASP A 363 49.43 -35.59 24.68
N ARG A 364 50.04 -34.72 23.86
CA ARG A 364 49.31 -33.72 23.06
C ARG A 364 48.37 -34.32 22.02
N GLU A 365 48.77 -35.40 21.36
CA GLU A 365 47.94 -36.12 20.38
C GLU A 365 46.80 -36.87 21.08
N ILE A 366 47.04 -37.41 22.27
CA ILE A 366 46.02 -38.08 23.10
C ILE A 366 44.99 -37.07 23.58
N ILE A 367 45.43 -35.92 24.11
CA ILE A 367 44.55 -34.81 24.50
C ILE A 367 43.73 -34.35 23.29
N GLY A 368 44.35 -34.14 22.13
CA GLY A 368 43.65 -33.74 20.91
C GLY A 368 42.67 -34.79 20.38
N ALA A 369 42.92 -36.08 20.60
CA ALA A 369 41.97 -37.15 20.28
C ALA A 369 40.79 -37.15 21.25
N TRP A 370 41.04 -37.01 22.55
CA TRP A 370 40.02 -36.91 23.57
C TRP A 370 39.12 -35.67 23.34
N THR A 371 39.70 -34.50 23.13
CA THR A 371 38.94 -33.26 22.85
C THR A 371 38.00 -33.42 21.64
N ARG A 372 38.46 -34.09 20.57
CA ARG A 372 37.62 -34.36 19.38
C ARG A 372 36.48 -35.33 19.67
N GLN A 373 36.69 -36.33 20.52
CA GLN A 373 35.64 -37.27 20.92
C GLN A 373 34.60 -36.62 21.83
N THR A 374 35.04 -35.72 22.70
CA THR A 374 34.20 -35.00 23.67
C THR A 374 33.46 -33.81 23.04
N ALA A 375 33.95 -33.28 21.90
CA ALA A 375 33.40 -32.09 21.23
C ALA A 375 31.88 -32.10 21.02
N PRO A 376 31.22 -33.20 20.59
CA PRO A 376 29.75 -33.23 20.43
C PRO A 376 28.99 -32.89 21.72
N GLN A 377 29.46 -33.40 22.87
CA GLN A 377 28.86 -33.13 24.18
C GLN A 377 29.09 -31.68 24.62
N VAL A 378 30.26 -31.12 24.32
CA VAL A 378 30.59 -29.71 24.57
C VAL A 378 29.70 -28.80 23.71
N HIS A 379 29.49 -29.12 22.44
CA HIS A 379 28.59 -28.34 21.58
C HIS A 379 27.15 -28.36 22.11
N GLN A 380 26.69 -29.52 22.58
CA GLN A 380 25.36 -29.66 23.18
C GLN A 380 25.23 -28.85 24.48
N LYS A 381 26.26 -28.85 25.36
CA LYS A 381 26.32 -28.04 26.61
C LYS A 381 26.02 -26.57 26.37
N PHE A 382 26.45 -26.03 25.23
CA PHE A 382 26.29 -24.63 24.86
C PHE A 382 25.23 -24.39 23.77
N ASN A 383 24.29 -25.32 23.59
CA ASN A 383 23.22 -25.23 22.58
C ASN A 383 23.72 -24.93 21.14
N TYR A 384 24.93 -25.40 20.82
CA TYR A 384 25.65 -25.16 19.57
C TYR A 384 25.96 -23.68 19.32
N ILE A 385 26.04 -22.85 20.36
CA ILE A 385 26.31 -21.41 20.30
C ILE A 385 27.79 -21.14 20.57
N CYS A 386 28.49 -20.56 19.59
CA CYS A 386 29.88 -20.14 19.75
C CYS A 386 30.03 -19.17 20.94
N GLN A 387 30.85 -19.54 21.92
CA GLN A 387 31.05 -18.80 23.16
C GLN A 387 31.93 -17.54 23.03
N ARG A 388 32.29 -17.18 21.79
CA ARG A 388 32.98 -15.91 21.48
C ARG A 388 32.12 -14.94 20.65
N CYS A 389 31.39 -15.43 19.65
CA CYS A 389 30.62 -14.58 18.74
C CYS A 389 29.09 -14.70 18.89
N GLY A 390 28.58 -15.64 19.70
CA GLY A 390 27.15 -15.84 19.91
C GLY A 390 26.39 -16.51 18.75
N VAL A 391 27.08 -16.85 17.65
CA VAL A 391 26.45 -17.51 16.49
C VAL A 391 26.17 -18.99 16.79
N ARG A 392 24.94 -19.44 16.50
CA ARG A 392 24.52 -20.84 16.61
C ARG A 392 24.80 -21.62 15.34
N GLY A 393 25.47 -22.77 15.46
CA GLY A 393 25.80 -23.66 14.35
C GLY A 393 27.07 -23.27 13.59
N GLY A 394 27.26 -23.86 12.40
CA GLY A 394 28.48 -23.74 11.61
C GLY A 394 29.51 -24.84 11.90
N ASP A 395 30.76 -24.60 11.51
CA ASP A 395 31.90 -25.49 11.79
C ASP A 395 32.42 -25.19 13.21
N LEU A 396 32.06 -26.04 14.18
CA LEU A 396 32.31 -25.83 15.61
C LEU A 396 33.46 -26.71 16.11
N HIS A 397 34.33 -26.12 16.92
CA HIS A 397 35.47 -26.75 17.55
C HIS A 397 35.35 -26.63 19.09
N ALA A 398 35.84 -27.65 19.81
CA ALA A 398 36.01 -27.57 21.26
C ALA A 398 37.36 -26.93 21.60
N HIS A 399 37.33 -25.86 22.39
CA HIS A 399 38.50 -25.08 22.79
C HIS A 399 38.71 -25.20 24.30
N HIS A 400 39.97 -25.39 24.73
CA HIS A 400 40.34 -25.35 26.14
C HIS A 400 40.31 -23.91 26.64
N LEU A 401 39.46 -23.60 27.62
CA LEU A 401 39.33 -22.28 28.22
C LEU A 401 40.62 -21.85 28.92
N ILE A 402 41.17 -22.75 29.75
CA ILE A 402 42.54 -22.67 30.25
C ILE A 402 43.41 -23.53 29.33
N PRO A 403 44.36 -22.94 28.58
CA PRO A 403 45.19 -23.68 27.63
C PRO A 403 46.01 -24.78 28.30
N VAL A 404 46.18 -25.90 27.61
CA VAL A 404 46.94 -27.06 28.10
C VAL A 404 48.39 -26.72 28.48
N PHE A 405 49.02 -25.76 27.78
CA PHE A 405 50.38 -25.33 28.14
C PHE A 405 50.44 -24.51 29.44
N ALA A 406 49.31 -23.92 29.85
CA ALA A 406 49.21 -23.09 31.05
C ALA A 406 48.90 -23.96 32.28
N ASP A 407 48.05 -24.98 32.13
CA ASP A 407 47.80 -25.98 33.16
C ASP A 407 47.42 -27.33 32.51
N GLU A 408 48.33 -28.29 32.57
CA GLU A 408 48.15 -29.61 31.97
C GLU A 408 47.15 -30.47 32.75
N SER A 409 46.94 -30.19 34.05
CA SER A 409 46.00 -30.95 34.88
C SER A 409 44.55 -30.80 34.42
N LEU A 410 44.25 -29.69 33.74
CA LEU A 410 42.92 -29.37 33.21
C LEU A 410 42.69 -29.85 31.77
N ALA A 411 43.65 -30.56 31.17
CA ALA A 411 43.58 -30.96 29.76
C ALA A 411 42.43 -31.94 29.45
N TYR A 412 42.05 -32.74 30.44
CA TYR A 412 40.98 -33.75 30.37
C TYR A 412 39.70 -33.35 31.14
N GLU A 413 39.63 -32.11 31.61
CA GLU A 413 38.47 -31.62 32.34
C GLU A 413 37.37 -31.17 31.36
N PHE A 414 36.18 -31.78 31.48
CA PHE A 414 35.05 -31.47 30.61
C PHE A 414 34.62 -30.00 30.74
N ASP A 415 34.68 -29.45 31.95
CA ASP A 415 34.27 -28.06 32.21
C ASP A 415 35.30 -27.03 31.73
N ASN A 416 36.52 -27.46 31.43
CA ASN A 416 37.53 -26.63 30.79
C ASN A 416 37.33 -26.55 29.25
N LEU A 417 36.38 -27.28 28.67
CA LEU A 417 36.07 -27.19 27.25
C LEU A 417 34.86 -26.30 26.98
N ILE A 418 35.01 -25.44 25.98
CA ILE A 418 33.95 -24.56 25.48
C ILE A 418 33.77 -24.71 23.96
N THR A 419 32.59 -24.37 23.46
CA THR A 419 32.33 -24.41 22.00
C THR A 419 32.66 -23.07 21.34
N VAL A 420 33.42 -23.09 20.24
CA VAL A 420 33.71 -21.92 19.42
C VAL A 420 33.64 -22.27 17.93
N CYS A 421 33.26 -21.35 17.05
CA CYS A 421 33.32 -21.59 15.60
C CYS A 421 34.78 -21.60 15.11
N LYS A 422 35.03 -22.25 13.96
CA LYS A 422 36.35 -22.37 13.34
C LYS A 422 37.07 -21.02 13.20
N ASP A 423 36.38 -19.97 12.77
CA ASP A 423 36.98 -18.63 12.59
C ASP A 423 37.39 -18.02 13.94
N CYS A 424 36.52 -18.16 14.95
CA CYS A 424 36.83 -17.72 16.31
C CYS A 424 37.99 -18.50 16.92
N HIS A 425 38.01 -19.83 16.71
CA HIS A 425 39.06 -20.73 17.17
C HIS A 425 40.41 -20.38 16.55
N ALA A 426 40.45 -20.21 15.22
CA ALA A 426 41.64 -19.81 14.49
C ALA A 426 42.15 -18.44 14.96
N TYR A 427 41.25 -17.47 15.13
CA TYR A 427 41.63 -16.14 15.59
C TYR A 427 42.23 -16.16 17.00
N ILE A 428 41.68 -16.93 17.95
CA ILE A 428 42.22 -16.97 19.32
C ILE A 428 43.68 -17.43 19.29
N HIS A 429 43.97 -18.52 18.56
CA HIS A 429 45.32 -19.06 18.45
C HIS A 429 46.26 -18.22 17.59
N HIS A 430 45.78 -17.63 16.48
CA HIS A 430 46.61 -16.80 15.62
C HIS A 430 47.03 -15.49 16.28
N ASN A 431 46.21 -14.96 17.19
CA ASN A 431 46.48 -13.69 17.86
C ASN A 431 47.03 -13.87 19.30
N ASN A 432 47.30 -15.10 19.74
CA ASN A 432 47.73 -15.42 21.10
C ASN A 432 46.80 -14.83 22.19
N GLU A 433 45.49 -14.82 21.94
CA GLU A 433 44.51 -14.20 22.84
C GLU A 433 43.97 -15.17 23.92
N GLU A 434 44.54 -16.37 24.07
CA GLU A 434 44.03 -17.40 24.98
C GLU A 434 43.88 -16.88 26.42
N ALA A 435 44.90 -16.20 26.95
CA ALA A 435 44.87 -15.69 28.33
C ALA A 435 43.84 -14.56 28.52
N LYS A 436 43.64 -13.73 27.49
CA LYS A 436 42.65 -12.64 27.50
C LYS A 436 41.24 -13.22 27.45
N PHE A 437 41.05 -14.17 26.55
CA PHE A 437 39.79 -14.87 26.36
C PHE A 437 39.39 -15.65 27.62
N ALA A 438 40.32 -16.36 28.26
CA ALA A 438 40.08 -17.05 29.54
C ALA A 438 39.64 -16.10 30.66
N LYS A 439 40.27 -14.92 30.77
CA LYS A 439 39.97 -13.93 31.81
C LYS A 439 38.64 -13.21 31.61
N SER A 440 38.24 -12.97 30.36
CA SER A 440 36.99 -12.26 30.06
C SER A 440 35.83 -13.19 29.74
N TYR A 441 36.00 -14.49 29.92
CA TYR A 441 34.98 -15.48 29.58
C TYR A 441 33.76 -15.36 30.50
N GLN A 442 32.59 -15.20 29.89
CA GLN A 442 31.29 -15.37 30.51
C GLN A 442 30.43 -16.24 29.59
N PRO A 443 29.72 -17.26 30.10
CA PRO A 443 28.96 -18.18 29.26
C PRO A 443 27.81 -17.45 28.55
N ILE A 444 27.76 -17.59 27.23
CA ILE A 444 26.68 -17.08 26.39
C ILE A 444 25.60 -18.16 26.31
N LEU A 445 24.52 -17.96 27.09
CA LEU A 445 23.39 -18.89 27.17
C LEU A 445 22.18 -18.45 26.31
N ASP A 446 22.07 -17.15 26.05
CA ASP A 446 20.98 -16.56 25.26
C ASP A 446 21.43 -16.16 23.85
N LEU A 447 20.53 -16.31 22.88
CA LEU A 447 20.72 -15.93 21.49
C LEU A 447 20.74 -14.41 21.33
N GLN A 448 21.89 -13.77 21.58
CA GLN A 448 22.11 -12.42 21.08
C GLN A 448 22.47 -12.49 19.59
N ASN A 449 21.65 -11.84 18.77
CA ASN A 449 21.86 -11.59 17.33
C ASN A 449 21.46 -12.72 16.37
N TRP A 450 20.16 -13.02 16.34
CA TRP A 450 19.58 -13.65 15.17
C TRP A 450 19.46 -12.62 14.03
N HIS A 451 20.37 -12.66 13.06
CA HIS A 451 20.09 -12.00 11.79
C HIS A 451 18.98 -12.78 11.08
N PRO A 452 17.90 -12.11 10.61
CA PRO A 452 16.83 -12.78 9.90
C PRO A 452 17.40 -13.55 8.70
N LYS A 453 16.83 -14.73 8.42
CA LYS A 453 17.15 -15.49 7.21
C LYS A 453 17.11 -14.54 6.02
N PRO A 454 18.20 -14.38 5.24
CA PRO A 454 18.17 -13.53 4.07
C PRO A 454 17.07 -14.06 3.15
N LYS A 455 16.05 -13.24 2.93
CA LYS A 455 15.00 -13.58 1.97
C LYS A 455 15.67 -13.69 0.61
N PRO A 456 15.33 -14.70 -0.21
CA PRO A 456 15.80 -14.74 -1.58
C PRO A 456 15.49 -13.39 -2.24
N PHE A 457 16.43 -12.86 -3.02
CA PHE A 457 16.17 -11.71 -3.87
C PHE A 457 15.09 -12.13 -4.86
N GLY A 458 13.82 -11.89 -4.54
CA GLY A 458 12.75 -11.90 -5.52
C GLY A 458 13.14 -10.96 -6.66
N ASN A 459 12.70 -11.25 -7.87
CA ASN A 459 12.97 -10.40 -9.03
C ASN A 459 12.48 -8.99 -8.70
N LYS A 460 13.40 -8.06 -8.43
CA LYS A 460 13.04 -6.67 -8.18
C LYS A 460 12.43 -6.13 -9.47
N LEU A 461 11.17 -5.76 -9.41
CA LEU A 461 10.44 -5.22 -10.54
C LEU A 461 10.63 -3.70 -10.52
N GLN A 462 10.92 -3.14 -11.69
CA GLN A 462 11.07 -1.70 -11.87
C GLN A 462 9.90 -1.17 -12.67
N ALA A 463 9.31 -0.05 -12.27
CA ALA A 463 8.24 0.56 -13.05
C ALA A 463 8.76 1.02 -14.42
N HIS A 464 7.94 0.89 -15.44
CA HIS A 464 8.28 1.24 -16.82
C HIS A 464 7.19 2.11 -17.44
N PRO A 465 7.55 3.07 -18.31
CA PRO A 465 6.59 3.95 -18.96
C PRO A 465 5.81 3.20 -20.05
N VAL A 466 4.50 3.46 -20.16
CA VAL A 466 3.65 3.04 -21.27
C VAL A 466 2.79 4.22 -21.70
N GLU A 467 2.77 4.51 -22.99
CA GLU A 467 2.05 5.65 -23.56
C GLU A 467 0.53 5.51 -23.41
N VAL A 468 -0.14 6.64 -23.15
CA VAL A 468 -1.61 6.74 -23.17
C VAL A 468 -2.09 6.76 -24.61
N LYS A 469 -2.90 5.77 -24.97
CA LYS A 469 -3.52 5.64 -26.30
C LYS A 469 -4.77 6.50 -26.43
N ASN A 470 -5.67 6.47 -25.44
CA ASN A 470 -6.88 7.28 -25.46
C ASN A 470 -7.46 7.53 -24.05
N VAL A 471 -8.33 8.53 -23.95
CA VAL A 471 -9.15 8.82 -22.77
C VAL A 471 -10.60 8.97 -23.21
N GLU A 472 -11.51 8.24 -22.57
CA GLU A 472 -12.94 8.22 -22.90
C GLU A 472 -13.79 8.55 -21.67
N TYR A 473 -14.78 9.43 -21.80
CA TYR A 473 -15.72 9.72 -20.71
C TYR A 473 -16.77 8.61 -20.58
N LEU A 474 -16.93 8.06 -19.38
CA LEU A 474 -17.87 6.97 -19.08
C LEU A 474 -19.10 7.39 -18.27
N GLY A 475 -19.27 8.69 -18.03
CA GLY A 475 -20.37 9.20 -17.22
C GLY A 475 -20.10 9.17 -15.71
N GLN A 476 -21.19 9.32 -14.96
CA GLN A 476 -21.20 9.35 -13.50
C GLN A 476 -21.20 7.92 -12.94
N GLN A 477 -20.19 7.54 -12.15
CA GLN A 477 -20.09 6.20 -11.55
C GLN A 477 -19.68 6.27 -10.08
N MET A 478 -20.02 5.25 -9.30
CA MET A 478 -19.58 5.14 -7.91
C MET A 478 -18.07 4.89 -7.85
N THR A 479 -17.41 5.62 -6.96
CA THR A 479 -15.96 5.59 -6.81
C THR A 479 -15.52 5.33 -5.37
N TYR A 480 -14.29 4.88 -5.23
CA TYR A 480 -13.68 4.43 -3.99
C TYR A 480 -12.22 4.86 -3.96
N ASP A 481 -11.63 4.90 -2.78
CA ASP A 481 -10.21 5.15 -2.59
C ASP A 481 -9.61 4.33 -1.45
N LEU A 482 -8.28 4.32 -1.36
CA LEU A 482 -7.53 3.49 -0.45
C LEU A 482 -6.35 4.26 0.16
N GLU A 483 -6.24 4.21 1.48
CA GLU A 483 -5.11 4.74 2.23
C GLU A 483 -4.06 3.63 2.42
N VAL A 484 -2.81 3.90 2.05
CA VAL A 484 -1.63 3.04 2.17
C VAL A 484 -0.75 3.50 3.33
N GLU A 485 -0.27 2.55 4.13
CA GLU A 485 0.68 2.75 5.22
C GLU A 485 2.14 2.73 4.71
N GLY A 486 3.00 3.57 5.29
CA GLY A 486 4.43 3.66 4.96
C GLY A 486 4.82 5.00 4.35
N ASP A 487 6.09 5.12 3.95
CA ASP A 487 6.67 6.36 3.40
C ASP A 487 6.20 6.66 1.97
N TRP A 488 5.80 5.61 1.23
CA TRP A 488 5.37 5.70 -0.16
C TRP A 488 3.85 5.61 -0.25
N HIS A 489 3.24 6.71 -0.68
CA HIS A 489 1.80 6.88 -0.71
C HIS A 489 1.24 6.61 -2.12
N ASN A 490 1.49 5.41 -2.61
CA ASN A 490 1.02 4.98 -3.93
C ASN A 490 0.70 3.48 -3.94
N PHE A 491 0.03 3.02 -4.99
CA PHE A 491 -0.23 1.61 -5.21
C PHE A 491 -0.44 1.30 -6.69
N VAL A 492 -0.48 0.00 -7.03
CA VAL A 492 -0.70 -0.44 -8.41
C VAL A 492 -2.17 -0.83 -8.63
N ALA A 493 -2.85 -0.11 -9.52
CA ALA A 493 -4.25 -0.27 -9.91
C ALA A 493 -4.36 -0.60 -11.40
N ASN A 494 -4.98 -1.74 -11.76
CA ASN A 494 -5.04 -2.24 -13.14
C ASN A 494 -3.68 -2.25 -13.87
N GLY A 495 -2.59 -2.41 -13.12
CA GLY A 495 -1.23 -2.40 -13.66
C GLY A 495 -0.61 -1.01 -13.87
N MET A 496 -1.27 0.07 -13.45
CA MET A 496 -0.76 1.45 -13.46
C MET A 496 -0.42 1.89 -12.04
N VAL A 497 0.63 2.71 -11.88
CA VAL A 497 0.99 3.30 -10.59
C VAL A 497 0.12 4.53 -10.36
N VAL A 498 -0.69 4.48 -9.30
CA VAL A 498 -1.64 5.51 -8.93
C VAL A 498 -1.33 6.04 -7.55
N HIS A 499 -1.61 7.32 -7.34
CA HIS A 499 -1.38 7.95 -6.05
C HIS A 499 -2.43 7.50 -5.05
N ASN A 500 -2.03 7.25 -3.81
CA ASN A 500 -2.96 7.17 -2.69
C ASN A 500 -3.54 8.55 -2.46
N SER A 501 -4.86 8.73 -2.44
CA SER A 501 -5.44 10.04 -2.12
C SER A 501 -5.09 10.47 -0.69
N PHE A 502 -3.99 11.18 -0.57
CA PHE A 502 -3.81 12.16 0.47
C PHE A 502 -4.41 13.48 0.01
N ARG A 503 -5.28 14.01 0.87
CA ARG A 503 -5.77 15.38 0.78
C ARG A 503 -4.60 16.33 1.01
N TYR A 504 -3.95 16.79 -0.07
CA TYR A 504 -2.92 17.82 0.03
C TYR A 504 -3.40 19.14 -0.59
N THR A 505 -3.93 20.00 0.28
CA THR A 505 -4.12 21.44 0.01
C THR A 505 -2.80 22.23 -0.01
N GLY A 506 -1.65 21.58 0.22
CA GLY A 506 -0.33 22.20 0.36
C GLY A 506 0.22 22.86 -0.90
N LEU A 507 -0.01 22.27 -2.07
CA LEU A 507 0.48 22.80 -3.35
C LEU A 507 -0.08 24.18 -3.69
N HIS A 508 -1.32 24.48 -3.26
CA HIS A 508 -1.88 25.81 -3.43
C HIS A 508 -1.08 26.89 -2.69
N MET A 509 -0.44 26.53 -1.57
CA MET A 509 0.38 27.46 -0.81
C MET A 509 1.69 27.75 -1.55
N ILE A 510 2.29 26.73 -2.18
CA ILE A 510 3.50 26.88 -3.00
C ILE A 510 3.18 27.73 -4.25
N ASP A 511 2.07 27.43 -4.94
CA ASP A 511 1.63 28.19 -6.13
C ASP A 511 1.42 29.69 -5.84
N ILE A 512 0.94 30.05 -4.64
CA ILE A 512 0.79 31.45 -4.24
C ILE A 512 2.16 32.11 -4.07
N VAL A 513 3.11 31.43 -3.43
CA VAL A 513 4.45 32.02 -3.20
C VAL A 513 5.20 32.20 -4.52
N GLU A 514 5.02 31.26 -5.45
CA GLU A 514 5.57 31.35 -6.82
C GLU A 514 4.82 32.35 -7.72
N GLY A 515 3.75 32.98 -7.24
CA GLY A 515 2.95 33.96 -7.98
C GLY A 515 2.08 33.36 -9.09
N LYS A 516 1.87 32.04 -9.11
CA LYS A 516 1.04 31.33 -10.08
C LYS A 516 -0.46 31.48 -9.80
N LYS A 517 -0.84 31.71 -8.54
CA LYS A 517 -2.23 31.87 -8.09
C LYS A 517 -2.39 33.08 -7.19
N ASP A 518 -3.58 33.67 -7.23
CA ASP A 518 -3.95 34.73 -6.29
C ASP A 518 -4.12 34.16 -4.88
N ILE A 519 -3.73 34.95 -3.88
CA ILE A 519 -3.76 34.54 -2.47
C ILE A 519 -5.18 34.18 -1.99
N GLU A 520 -6.19 34.86 -2.52
CA GLU A 520 -7.58 34.65 -2.17
C GLU A 520 -8.15 33.36 -2.78
N GLU A 521 -7.38 32.68 -3.64
CA GLU A 521 -7.72 31.33 -4.12
C GLU A 521 -7.42 30.25 -3.08
N ALA A 522 -6.42 30.44 -2.21
CA ALA A 522 -6.12 29.49 -1.14
C ALA A 522 -6.59 29.94 0.23
N PHE A 523 -6.70 31.24 0.49
CA PHE A 523 -7.19 31.76 1.77
C PHE A 523 -8.53 32.46 1.63
N TYR A 524 -9.39 32.27 2.63
CA TYR A 524 -10.62 33.01 2.76
C TYR A 524 -10.46 34.06 3.86
N LEU A 525 -10.65 35.32 3.49
CA LEU A 525 -10.91 36.42 4.41
C LEU A 525 -12.29 36.98 4.12
N ARG A 526 -12.97 37.47 5.16
CA ARG A 526 -14.25 38.14 4.99
C ARG A 526 -14.09 39.40 4.13
N PRO A 527 -15.12 39.81 3.38
CA PRO A 527 -15.13 41.13 2.73
C PRO A 527 -15.05 42.27 3.76
N VAL A 528 -14.59 43.45 3.34
CA VAL A 528 -14.69 44.67 4.16
C VAL A 528 -16.16 44.94 4.47
N GLY A 529 -16.48 45.27 5.72
CA GLY A 529 -17.87 45.50 6.11
C GLY A 529 -18.12 45.54 7.61
N TYR A 530 -19.38 45.79 7.95
CA TYR A 530 -19.86 45.77 9.33
C TYR A 530 -20.36 44.38 9.70
N TYR A 531 -19.83 43.85 10.80
CA TYR A 531 -20.16 42.54 11.33
C TYR A 531 -20.67 42.65 12.75
N SER A 532 -21.33 41.60 13.23
CA SER A 532 -21.80 41.49 14.61
C SER A 532 -21.40 40.13 15.18
N ASP A 533 -20.94 40.09 16.42
CA ASP A 533 -20.67 38.83 17.11
C ASP A 533 -21.96 38.21 17.69
N ARG A 534 -21.82 37.04 18.34
CA ARG A 534 -22.95 36.33 18.98
C ARG A 534 -23.55 37.09 20.16
N GLN A 535 -22.82 38.04 20.75
CA GLN A 535 -23.26 38.88 21.86
C GLN A 535 -23.87 40.19 21.38
N GLY A 536 -23.94 40.40 20.06
CA GLY A 536 -24.50 41.60 19.43
C GLY A 536 -23.52 42.76 19.31
N LYS A 537 -22.23 42.57 19.64
CA LYS A 537 -21.20 43.60 19.49
C LYS A 537 -20.92 43.81 18.00
N LYS A 538 -21.17 45.03 17.53
CA LYS A 538 -20.89 45.43 16.15
C LYS A 538 -19.42 45.84 16.02
N TYR A 539 -18.77 45.42 14.94
CA TYR A 539 -17.42 45.84 14.60
C TYR A 539 -17.30 46.06 13.08
N TYR A 540 -16.39 46.93 12.70
CA TYR A 540 -16.07 47.20 11.30
C TYR A 540 -14.75 46.52 10.95
N TYR A 541 -14.76 45.65 9.94
CA TYR A 541 -13.56 45.08 9.37
C TYR A 541 -13.07 45.99 8.26
N SER A 542 -12.01 46.77 8.54
CA SER A 542 -11.56 47.85 7.67
C SER A 542 -10.71 47.34 6.51
N PRO A 543 -10.58 48.11 5.41
CA PRO A 543 -9.67 47.78 4.31
C PRO A 543 -8.22 47.58 4.75
N GLU A 544 -7.76 48.38 5.71
CA GLU A 544 -6.37 48.33 6.21
C GLU A 544 -6.11 47.06 7.02
N GLN A 545 -7.08 46.65 7.84
CA GLN A 545 -7.02 45.37 8.56
C GLN A 545 -6.98 44.20 7.58
N ARG A 546 -7.82 44.24 6.55
CA ARG A 546 -7.87 43.20 5.52
C ARG A 546 -6.55 43.08 4.77
N GLU A 547 -5.95 44.19 4.38
CA GLU A 547 -4.64 44.20 3.71
C GLU A 547 -3.53 43.63 4.62
N ALA A 548 -3.57 43.92 5.92
CA ALA A 548 -2.64 43.34 6.89
C ALA A 548 -2.82 41.81 7.02
N ASP A 549 -4.06 41.33 7.05
CA ASP A 549 -4.37 39.90 7.13
C ASP A 549 -3.96 39.15 5.85
N LEU A 550 -4.11 39.76 4.68
CA LEU A 550 -3.62 39.21 3.41
C LEU A 550 -2.09 39.06 3.43
N LYS A 551 -1.36 40.07 3.89
CA LYS A 551 0.10 40.00 4.05
C LYS A 551 0.51 38.88 5.01
N TRP A 552 -0.23 38.69 6.09
CA TRP A 552 -0.01 37.59 7.02
C TRP A 552 -0.23 36.22 6.38
N CYS A 553 -1.30 36.06 5.58
CA CYS A 553 -1.54 34.82 4.85
C CYS A 553 -0.39 34.50 3.87
N LEU A 554 0.16 35.52 3.20
CA LEU A 554 1.27 35.36 2.28
C LEU A 554 2.55 34.91 3.01
N GLU A 555 2.83 35.56 4.14
CA GLU A 555 3.97 35.22 4.99
C GLU A 555 3.87 33.79 5.54
N ALA A 556 2.66 33.35 5.94
CA ALA A 556 2.45 31.99 6.37
C ALA A 556 2.63 30.96 5.24
N ALA A 557 2.20 31.28 4.01
CA ALA A 557 2.45 30.42 2.85
C ALA A 557 3.95 30.30 2.53
N LYS A 558 4.71 31.39 2.63
CA LYS A 558 6.18 31.37 2.48
C LYS A 558 6.86 30.48 3.51
N ARG A 559 6.45 30.58 4.78
CA ARG A 559 6.96 29.72 5.86
C ARG A 559 6.63 28.25 5.63
N TYR A 560 5.41 27.98 5.18
CA TYR A 560 5.02 26.63 4.80
C TYR A 560 5.93 26.08 3.70
N GLN A 561 6.18 26.83 2.63
CA GLN A 561 7.11 26.41 1.58
C GLN A 561 8.51 26.09 2.12
N LEU A 562 9.07 26.98 2.94
CA LEU A 562 10.39 26.76 3.55
C LEU A 562 10.44 25.50 4.42
N ASP A 563 9.39 25.24 5.20
CA ASP A 563 9.29 24.03 6.01
C ASP A 563 9.25 22.76 5.13
N ILE A 564 8.50 22.79 4.03
CA ILE A 564 8.44 21.68 3.07
C ILE A 564 9.80 21.45 2.40
N GLU A 565 10.46 22.51 1.95
CA GLU A 565 11.80 22.45 1.34
C GLU A 565 12.86 21.94 2.33
N ALA A 566 12.70 22.22 3.62
CA ALA A 566 13.55 21.69 4.69
C ALA A 566 13.24 20.23 5.06
N GLY A 567 12.29 19.57 4.39
CA GLY A 567 11.92 18.17 4.62
C GLY A 567 10.93 17.96 5.77
N MET A 568 10.24 19.01 6.24
CA MET A 568 9.18 18.86 7.25
C MET A 568 7.95 18.18 6.65
N ALA A 569 7.38 17.22 7.38
CA ALA A 569 6.14 16.58 6.98
C ALA A 569 5.00 17.60 6.81
N GLU A 570 4.23 17.48 5.72
CA GLU A 570 3.15 18.42 5.40
C GLU A 570 2.10 18.55 6.50
N GLU A 571 1.83 17.47 7.24
CA GLU A 571 0.88 17.48 8.35
C GLU A 571 1.29 18.37 9.51
N HIS A 572 2.60 18.51 9.73
CA HIS A 572 3.19 19.40 10.72
C HIS A 572 3.28 20.82 10.15
N ALA A 573 3.78 20.97 8.92
CA ALA A 573 3.92 22.27 8.26
C ALA A 573 2.57 22.99 8.14
N ARG A 574 1.49 22.28 7.74
CA ARG A 574 0.16 22.88 7.58
C ARG A 574 -0.45 23.38 8.89
N GLY A 575 0.02 22.88 10.04
CA GLY A 575 -0.43 23.34 11.36
C GLY A 575 -0.08 24.80 11.64
N LYS A 576 0.84 25.38 10.86
CA LYS A 576 1.28 26.77 10.94
C LYS A 576 0.52 27.71 10.00
N LEU A 577 -0.30 27.17 9.09
CA LEU A 577 -1.10 27.96 8.16
C LEU A 577 -2.30 28.60 8.87
N PRO A 578 -2.75 29.78 8.44
CA PRO A 578 -4.01 30.38 8.88
C PRO A 578 -5.15 29.39 8.73
N PHE A 579 -6.03 29.34 9.73
CA PHE A 579 -7.07 28.32 9.84
C PHE A 579 -8.02 28.30 8.64
N ASP A 580 -8.40 29.47 8.11
CA ASP A 580 -9.39 29.61 7.03
C ASP A 580 -8.78 29.53 5.62
N TYR A 581 -8.01 28.48 5.35
CA TYR A 581 -7.69 28.11 3.97
C TYR A 581 -8.90 27.47 3.27
N ARG A 582 -9.04 27.70 1.97
CA ARG A 582 -10.16 27.24 1.15
C ARG A 582 -10.03 25.75 0.83
N GLN A 583 -11.17 25.08 0.82
CA GLN A 583 -11.27 23.67 0.50
C GLN A 583 -12.51 23.40 -0.35
N HIS A 584 -12.41 22.31 -1.09
CA HIS A 584 -13.53 21.67 -1.77
C HIS A 584 -13.88 20.39 -1.01
N PHE A 585 -15.15 20.07 -0.91
CA PHE A 585 -15.61 18.82 -0.32
C PHE A 585 -16.92 18.39 -0.96
N ILE A 586 -17.07 17.09 -1.15
CA ILE A 586 -18.38 16.50 -1.43
C ILE A 586 -19.08 16.29 -0.09
N VAL A 587 -20.40 16.46 -0.07
CA VAL A 587 -21.21 16.14 1.09
C VAL A 587 -22.49 15.43 0.67
N SER A 588 -22.80 14.30 1.30
CA SER A 588 -24.09 13.62 1.13
C SER A 588 -25.03 13.94 2.28
N PHE A 589 -26.34 13.95 2.02
CA PHE A 589 -27.38 14.05 3.03
C PHE A 589 -28.53 13.11 2.66
N ASN A 590 -29.13 12.45 3.66
CA ASN A 590 -30.55 12.12 3.54
C ASN A 590 -31.41 13.34 3.88
N LEU A 591 -32.68 13.36 3.43
CA LEU A 591 -33.52 14.55 3.62
C LEU A 591 -33.67 14.95 5.09
N ARG A 592 -33.88 13.99 6.01
CA ARG A 592 -33.97 14.29 7.46
C ARG A 592 -32.72 14.98 7.99
N SER A 593 -31.54 14.45 7.67
CA SER A 593 -30.25 14.96 8.11
C SER A 593 -29.98 16.36 7.54
N PHE A 594 -30.39 16.64 6.30
CA PHE A 594 -30.28 17.97 5.70
C PHE A 594 -31.16 18.99 6.41
N LEU A 595 -32.42 18.64 6.73
CA LEU A 595 -33.32 19.53 7.46
C LEU A 595 -32.79 19.82 8.87
N HIS A 596 -32.27 18.80 9.57
CA HIS A 596 -31.63 18.98 10.87
C HIS A 596 -30.36 19.84 10.79
N PHE A 597 -29.52 19.63 9.77
CA PHE A 597 -28.36 20.45 9.50
C PHE A 597 -28.76 21.92 9.29
N SER A 598 -29.79 22.15 8.46
CA SER A 598 -30.34 23.49 8.19
C SER A 598 -30.91 24.15 9.44
N ASP A 599 -31.59 23.40 10.31
CA ASP A 599 -32.10 23.91 11.58
C ASP A 599 -30.98 24.44 12.48
N LEU A 600 -29.79 23.82 12.43
CA LEU A 600 -28.64 24.19 13.25
C LEU A 600 -27.75 25.27 12.62
N ARG A 601 -27.59 25.23 11.29
CA ARG A 601 -26.58 26.01 10.57
C ARG A 601 -27.13 27.18 9.76
N ASN A 602 -28.42 27.19 9.43
CA ASN A 602 -29.08 28.31 8.78
C ASN A 602 -29.71 29.31 9.78
N LYS A 603 -29.33 29.24 11.07
CA LYS A 603 -29.75 30.22 12.08
C LYS A 603 -28.99 31.52 11.87
N LYS A 604 -29.66 32.67 12.05
CA LYS A 604 -29.03 34.00 11.93
C LYS A 604 -27.83 34.23 12.87
N ASN A 605 -27.78 33.50 14.00
CA ASN A 605 -26.67 33.57 14.96
C ASN A 605 -25.58 32.50 14.73
N ALA A 606 -25.73 31.65 13.70
CA ALA A 606 -24.66 30.78 13.24
C ALA A 606 -23.57 31.61 12.54
N GLN A 607 -22.44 30.99 12.22
CA GLN A 607 -21.39 31.67 11.47
C GLN A 607 -21.87 32.00 10.04
N LEU A 608 -21.56 33.20 9.53
CA LEU A 608 -22.02 33.66 8.21
C LEU A 608 -21.62 32.70 7.08
N GLU A 609 -20.40 32.18 7.12
CA GLU A 609 -19.88 31.28 6.08
C GLU A 609 -20.68 29.97 5.97
N ILE A 610 -21.12 29.40 7.09
CA ILE A 610 -21.94 28.17 7.06
C ILE A 610 -23.41 28.44 6.79
N GLN A 611 -23.91 29.64 7.13
CA GLN A 611 -25.22 30.10 6.66
C GLN A 611 -25.23 30.15 5.13
N GLN A 612 -24.20 30.75 4.52
CA GLN A 612 -24.08 30.81 3.06
C GLN A 612 -24.04 29.42 2.41
N LEU A 613 -23.40 28.44 3.05
CA LEU A 613 -23.44 27.05 2.59
C LEU A 613 -24.88 26.51 2.56
N CYS A 614 -25.66 26.74 3.62
CA CYS A 614 -27.07 26.33 3.70
C CYS A 614 -27.91 27.04 2.63
N GLU A 615 -27.73 28.34 2.47
CA GLU A 615 -28.43 29.15 1.45
C GLU A 615 -28.14 28.68 0.03
N LEU A 616 -26.91 28.24 -0.25
CA LEU A 616 -26.54 27.73 -1.57
C LEU A 616 -27.04 26.28 -1.81
N MET A 617 -27.18 25.46 -0.76
CA MET A 617 -27.79 24.13 -0.88
C MET A 617 -29.33 24.18 -0.98
N TRP A 618 -29.98 25.16 -0.35
CA TRP A 618 -31.43 25.20 -0.18
C TRP A 618 -32.23 25.18 -1.50
N PRO A 619 -31.89 25.97 -2.55
CA PRO A 619 -32.62 25.95 -3.82
C PRO A 619 -32.68 24.56 -4.45
N HIS A 620 -31.58 23.81 -4.37
CA HIS A 620 -31.48 22.46 -4.90
C HIS A 620 -32.39 21.47 -4.17
N VAL A 621 -32.51 21.61 -2.84
CA VAL A 621 -33.44 20.81 -2.03
C VAL A 621 -34.88 21.22 -2.27
N LYS A 622 -35.14 22.52 -2.45
CA LYS A 622 -36.47 23.04 -2.77
C LYS A 622 -37.00 22.51 -4.09
N GLU A 623 -36.16 22.46 -5.12
CA GLU A 623 -36.50 21.84 -6.40
C GLU A 623 -36.70 20.31 -6.26
N TRP A 624 -35.92 19.67 -5.40
CA TRP A 624 -35.95 18.22 -5.21
C TRP A 624 -37.20 17.74 -4.45
N THR A 625 -37.60 18.44 -3.39
CA THR A 625 -38.74 18.07 -2.53
C THR A 625 -39.66 19.29 -2.27
N PRO A 626 -40.42 19.75 -3.28
CA PRO A 626 -41.09 21.05 -3.23
C PRO A 626 -42.11 21.19 -2.09
N GLU A 627 -42.95 20.19 -1.83
CA GLU A 627 -44.00 20.26 -0.81
C GLU A 627 -43.40 20.26 0.61
N VAL A 628 -42.40 19.40 0.84
CA VAL A 628 -41.65 19.36 2.12
C VAL A 628 -40.89 20.68 2.34
N ALA A 629 -40.25 21.21 1.30
CA ALA A 629 -39.52 22.47 1.37
C ALA A 629 -40.45 23.66 1.67
N LEU A 630 -41.62 23.72 1.03
CA LEU A 630 -42.62 24.75 1.29
C LEU A 630 -43.12 24.70 2.75
N TRP A 631 -43.41 23.50 3.26
CA TRP A 631 -43.77 23.34 4.68
C TRP A 631 -42.63 23.82 5.59
N TYR A 632 -41.39 23.43 5.29
CA TYR A 632 -40.23 23.76 6.11
C TYR A 632 -39.92 25.27 6.12
N GLU A 633 -40.01 25.96 4.97
CA GLU A 633 -39.90 27.41 4.85
C GLU A 633 -40.90 28.14 5.75
N ASN A 634 -42.17 27.70 5.71
CA ASN A 634 -43.24 28.33 6.48
C ASN A 634 -43.13 28.07 7.99
N THR A 635 -42.62 26.91 8.40
CA THR A 635 -42.73 26.45 9.79
C THR A 635 -41.42 26.45 10.58
N ARG A 636 -40.26 26.30 9.92
CA ARG A 636 -38.98 25.99 10.58
C ARG A 636 -37.77 26.79 10.10
N LEU A 637 -37.63 27.04 8.80
CA LEU A 637 -36.43 27.63 8.21
C LEU A 637 -36.05 28.94 8.93
N GLY A 638 -34.84 28.99 9.48
CA GLY A 638 -34.31 30.14 10.23
C GLY A 638 -34.94 30.39 11.61
N LYS A 639 -35.94 29.60 12.04
CA LYS A 639 -36.64 29.75 13.34
C LYS A 639 -36.00 28.96 14.49
N ALA A 640 -34.88 28.27 14.23
CA ALA A 640 -34.05 27.60 15.22
C ALA A 640 -34.72 26.47 16.04
N LYS A 641 -35.86 25.94 15.57
CA LYS A 641 -36.51 24.76 16.16
C LYS A 641 -35.74 23.52 15.75
N LEU A 642 -35.24 22.71 16.68
CA LEU A 642 -34.49 21.49 16.36
C LEU A 642 -35.39 20.45 15.69
N ALA A 643 -35.00 19.93 14.52
CA ALA A 643 -35.67 18.76 13.94
C ALA A 643 -35.56 17.61 14.94
N PRO A 644 -36.69 16.98 15.33
CA PRO A 644 -36.66 15.82 16.19
C PRO A 644 -35.90 14.65 15.57
#